data_AF-A0A4T2BU59-F1
#
_entry.id   AF-A0A4T2BU59-F1
#
_cell.length_a   1.000
_cell.length_b   1.000
_cell.length_c   1.000
_cell.angle_alpha   90.00
_cell.angle_beta   90.00
_cell.angle_gamma   90.00
#
_symmetry.space_group_name_H-M   'P 1'
#
loop_
_entity.id
_entity.type
_entity.pdbx_description
1 polymer ?
#
loop_
_entity_poly.entity_id
_entity_poly.type
_entity_poly.pdbx_seq_one_letter_code
_entity_poly.pdbx_strand_id
1 'polypeptide(L)'
;MERLMTVYYIDSVNGLDINDGSSVVGPWKTMANLYSRITARAVYQGDKVFFKRGGVYYGRLSARVAVNGAFGALFPGSPVQSPKLIIGAYGDGNAPRPILTGYKEANVAASWTQYAPNVWKIDLSQAAAAVTGESTFDNTNVGHLNINGVTKWFRTVDRPSVATDASGNWAFWSEAQAPGTAASDTNLYVQATANPTTLASSIEICVDGVGIYGSSNMSISGIEVRGYGMNGYNTTGADKVDIIDCMFNKIGGSVLTISNGTRAGNGVQVYGSGSDHTINYNEFQDCYDVAYSCQGPTMTGWANIEFAYNKVWNSNQAIEFWSTVNGGAPTGFVNVKVHHNEFYNSGFSGSNQTRFEAQSSAQLYYDMNTPTDIEIYDNLFVFAAASYLFSRRSSNTVFTPPPGVNSHDNTIVMAPGTLMSYQRTETIETAAAWAAALGWEQNSHFLVLPQNVLTATASQQIELLQAFLMAQAGVVTRMALSNGSGVRKAMATAQKALRISEAIGANGMNQGPLYSGGWYFPETSAVTNMAGAGNTGSMRLLPFTAPAAGRIIKLSYWVNVAGDAGSVVEPVIYRREGKYFLLHFDAGQQDAATVGLHTITIAGFNVYEGQELFVGMNVLAPSGVTNLPSMRAATGRTSSRVPVADSTANLNFAFGNLFNGISLTLGTAAPPSFMQAVGVTTQVPIVGMLAA
;
A
#
# COMPACT_ATOMS: atom_id res chain seq x y z
N MET A 1 -35.65 2.80 12.64
CA MET A 1 -35.34 3.88 11.69
C MET A 1 -33.89 3.69 11.26
N GLU A 2 -33.64 3.41 9.99
CA GLU A 2 -32.28 3.49 9.45
C GLU A 2 -31.87 4.96 9.47
N ARG A 3 -30.85 5.30 10.25
CA ARG A 3 -30.27 6.64 10.19
C ARG A 3 -29.51 6.75 8.87
N LEU A 4 -29.82 7.81 8.13
CA LEU A 4 -29.16 8.14 6.86
C LEU A 4 -27.66 8.37 7.09
N MET A 5 -26.85 7.99 6.09
CA MET A 5 -25.43 8.31 6.03
C MET A 5 -25.21 9.82 6.12
N THR A 6 -24.34 10.26 7.04
CA THR A 6 -23.92 11.66 7.13
C THR A 6 -22.49 11.83 6.62
N VAL A 7 -22.21 12.97 6.00
CA VAL A 7 -20.86 13.36 5.57
C VAL A 7 -20.37 14.52 6.44
N TYR A 8 -19.20 14.34 7.04
CA TYR A 8 -18.55 15.32 7.90
C TYR A 8 -17.25 15.84 7.28
N TYR A 9 -16.93 17.10 7.54
CA TYR A 9 -15.74 17.79 7.03
C TYR A 9 -14.92 18.39 8.16
N ILE A 10 -13.59 18.33 8.03
CA ILE A 10 -12.65 18.86 9.02
C ILE A 10 -11.60 19.74 8.32
N ASP A 11 -11.48 20.99 8.74
CA ASP A 11 -10.50 21.98 8.26
C ASP A 11 -9.73 22.55 9.46
N SER A 12 -8.46 22.19 9.59
CA SER A 12 -7.62 22.60 10.72
C SER A 12 -7.40 24.11 10.79
N VAL A 13 -7.60 24.83 9.69
CA VAL A 13 -7.38 26.27 9.57
C VAL A 13 -8.68 27.02 9.80
N ASN A 14 -9.69 26.76 8.96
CA ASN A 14 -10.93 27.54 8.89
C ASN A 14 -12.12 26.91 9.63
N GLY A 15 -11.98 25.67 10.10
CA GLY A 15 -13.04 24.99 10.84
C GLY A 15 -13.28 25.60 12.23
N LEU A 16 -14.46 25.31 12.78
CA LEU A 16 -14.83 25.61 14.15
C LEU A 16 -15.58 24.40 14.73
N ASP A 17 -15.22 23.96 15.94
CA ASP A 17 -15.83 22.76 16.54
C ASP A 17 -17.27 22.97 17.05
N ILE A 18 -17.73 24.23 17.04
CA ILE A 18 -19.14 24.57 17.25
C ILE A 18 -20.02 24.31 16.01
N ASN A 19 -19.41 24.11 14.83
CA ASN A 19 -20.15 23.77 13.62
C ASN A 19 -20.73 22.36 13.70
N ASP A 20 -21.73 22.07 12.87
CA ASP A 20 -22.29 20.72 12.75
C ASP A 20 -21.38 19.77 11.95
N GLY A 21 -20.40 20.31 11.22
CA GLY A 21 -19.45 19.57 10.40
C GLY A 21 -20.04 19.04 9.09
N SER A 22 -21.31 19.32 8.78
CA SER A 22 -22.07 18.66 7.70
C SER A 22 -21.77 19.24 6.31
N SER A 23 -21.01 20.34 6.24
CA SER A 23 -20.68 21.04 5.00
C SER A 23 -19.23 21.55 4.97
N VAL A 24 -18.71 21.77 3.76
CA VAL A 24 -17.38 22.33 3.55
C VAL A 24 -17.24 23.80 3.99
N VAL A 25 -18.35 24.51 4.19
CA VAL A 25 -18.38 25.91 4.68
C VAL A 25 -18.50 26.00 6.20
N GLY A 26 -19.03 24.94 6.84
CA GLY A 26 -19.06 24.78 8.29
C GLY A 26 -18.35 23.49 8.75
N PRO A 27 -17.05 23.30 8.43
CA PRO A 27 -16.33 22.11 8.87
C PRO A 27 -15.99 22.20 10.37
N TRP A 28 -15.80 21.05 11.00
CA TRP A 28 -15.12 20.97 12.29
C TRP A 28 -13.65 21.37 12.18
N LYS A 29 -13.01 21.66 13.31
CA LYS A 29 -11.60 22.08 13.35
C LYS A 29 -10.66 20.97 13.80
N THR A 30 -11.01 20.26 14.87
CA THR A 30 -10.03 19.43 15.60
C THR A 30 -10.33 17.94 15.56
N MET A 31 -9.27 17.14 15.70
CA MET A 31 -9.36 15.69 15.96
C MET A 31 -10.05 15.40 17.29
N ALA A 32 -9.86 16.24 18.31
CA ALA A 32 -10.47 16.08 19.62
C ALA A 32 -12.01 16.14 19.53
N ASN A 33 -12.54 17.06 18.71
CA ASN A 33 -13.98 17.10 18.46
C ASN A 33 -14.44 15.84 17.71
N LEU A 34 -13.78 15.42 16.62
CA LEU A 34 -14.10 14.16 15.92
C LEU A 34 -14.11 12.96 16.87
N TYR A 35 -13.09 12.83 17.73
CA TYR A 35 -13.00 11.80 18.75
C TYR A 35 -14.22 11.83 19.70
N SER A 36 -14.62 13.01 20.16
CA SER A 36 -15.79 13.15 21.03
C SER A 36 -17.07 12.68 20.33
N ARG A 37 -17.21 12.95 19.02
CA ARG A 37 -18.38 12.54 18.22
C ARG A 37 -18.40 11.04 17.95
N ILE A 38 -17.26 10.42 17.70
CA ILE A 38 -17.13 8.95 17.60
C ILE A 38 -17.49 8.29 18.93
N THR A 39 -16.94 8.79 20.04
CA THR A 39 -17.19 8.25 21.39
C THR A 39 -18.66 8.36 21.78
N ALA A 40 -19.30 9.48 21.43
CA ALA A 40 -20.74 9.70 21.64
C ALA A 40 -21.63 8.94 20.63
N ARG A 41 -21.05 8.13 19.73
CA ARG A 41 -21.75 7.45 18.63
C ARG A 41 -22.55 8.40 17.71
N ALA A 42 -22.14 9.67 17.68
CA ALA A 42 -22.66 10.64 16.73
C ALA A 42 -22.05 10.45 15.33
N VAL A 43 -20.84 9.89 15.24
CA VAL A 43 -20.20 9.39 14.01
C VAL A 43 -20.01 7.89 14.17
N TYR A 44 -20.47 7.08 13.20
CA TYR A 44 -20.31 5.61 13.24
C TYR A 44 -20.27 4.99 11.83
N GLN A 45 -20.23 3.65 11.75
CA GLN A 45 -20.32 2.90 10.50
C GLN A 45 -21.40 3.41 9.53
N GLY A 46 -21.03 3.66 8.28
CA GLY A 46 -21.90 4.21 7.25
C GLY A 46 -21.75 5.72 7.07
N ASP A 47 -21.19 6.45 8.03
CA ASP A 47 -20.86 7.86 7.86
C ASP A 47 -19.55 8.04 7.06
N LYS A 48 -19.31 9.28 6.64
CA LYS A 48 -18.06 9.71 5.98
C LYS A 48 -17.43 10.87 6.73
N VAL A 49 -16.11 10.88 6.86
CA VAL A 49 -15.33 11.95 7.47
C VAL A 49 -14.21 12.34 6.51
N PHE A 50 -14.19 13.60 6.09
CA PHE A 50 -13.21 14.11 5.15
C PHE A 50 -12.34 15.23 5.75
N PHE A 51 -11.03 15.04 5.67
CA PHE A 51 -10.02 16.02 6.06
C PHE A 51 -9.62 16.89 4.87
N LYS A 52 -9.49 18.19 5.07
CA LYS A 52 -9.07 19.11 4.02
C LYS A 52 -7.60 18.89 3.65
N ARG A 53 -7.32 18.71 2.37
CA ARG A 53 -5.95 18.62 1.84
C ARG A 53 -5.13 19.86 2.20
N GLY A 54 -3.84 19.65 2.45
CA GLY A 54 -2.91 20.66 2.97
C GLY A 54 -3.03 20.97 4.47
N GLY A 55 -3.99 20.38 5.19
CA GLY A 55 -4.15 20.54 6.63
C GLY A 55 -3.23 19.63 7.46
N VAL A 56 -2.93 20.07 8.68
CA VAL A 56 -2.23 19.28 9.72
C VAL A 56 -3.17 19.12 10.90
N TYR A 57 -3.35 17.88 11.35
CA TYR A 57 -4.33 17.47 12.33
C TYR A 57 -3.63 16.70 13.45
N TYR A 58 -3.44 17.36 14.59
CA TYR A 58 -2.86 16.75 15.79
C TYR A 58 -3.90 15.86 16.47
N GLY A 59 -3.57 14.60 16.72
CA GLY A 59 -4.47 13.66 17.39
C GLY A 59 -4.23 12.21 16.99
N ARG A 60 -5.22 11.37 17.28
CA ARG A 60 -5.36 10.02 16.73
C ARG A 60 -6.80 9.70 16.39
N LEU A 61 -6.99 8.73 15.51
CA LEU A 61 -8.28 8.09 15.28
C LEU A 61 -8.39 6.86 16.18
N SER A 62 -8.99 7.02 17.36
CA SER A 62 -9.21 5.95 18.33
C SER A 62 -10.59 6.11 18.96
N ALA A 63 -11.22 5.04 19.42
CA ALA A 63 -12.17 5.11 20.51
C ALA A 63 -11.52 4.28 21.61
N ARG A 64 -11.08 4.89 22.71
CA ARG A 64 -10.64 4.10 23.87
C ARG A 64 -11.88 3.51 24.53
N VAL A 65 -12.48 2.48 23.93
CA VAL A 65 -13.33 1.57 24.69
C VAL A 65 -12.37 0.57 25.33
N ALA A 66 -12.03 0.81 26.60
CA ALA A 66 -11.23 -0.11 27.38
C ALA A 66 -12.01 -1.42 27.49
N VAL A 67 -11.56 -2.46 26.78
CA VAL A 67 -11.97 -3.83 27.05
C VAL A 67 -10.73 -4.54 27.59
N ASN A 68 -10.68 -4.68 28.92
CA ASN A 68 -9.73 -5.53 29.65
C ASN A 68 -8.24 -5.42 29.23
N GLY A 69 -7.71 -4.19 29.18
CA GLY A 69 -6.27 -3.99 28.94
C GLY A 69 -5.80 -4.26 27.51
N ALA A 70 -6.70 -4.57 26.58
CA ALA A 70 -6.40 -4.66 25.15
C ALA A 70 -6.70 -3.33 24.42
N PHE A 71 -5.93 -3.06 23.37
CA PHE A 71 -6.10 -1.92 22.47
C PHE A 71 -7.52 -1.92 21.86
N GLY A 72 -8.36 -0.97 22.31
CA GLY A 72 -9.77 -0.91 21.92
C GLY A 72 -9.96 -0.50 20.46
N ALA A 73 -10.81 -1.24 19.74
CA ALA A 73 -11.29 -0.86 18.41
C ALA A 73 -12.15 0.42 18.47
N LEU A 74 -12.18 1.20 17.38
CA LEU A 74 -13.07 2.36 17.24
C LEU A 74 -14.55 2.02 17.53
N PHE A 75 -14.99 0.81 17.16
CA PHE A 75 -16.35 0.33 17.39
C PHE A 75 -16.33 -1.19 17.67
N PRO A 76 -16.15 -1.63 18.93
CA PRO A 76 -16.15 -3.06 19.24
C PRO A 76 -17.54 -3.67 18.94
N GLY A 77 -17.55 -4.77 18.16
CA GLY A 77 -18.74 -5.59 17.92
C GLY A 77 -19.66 -5.15 16.77
N SER A 78 -19.19 -4.34 15.82
CA SER A 78 -20.03 -3.98 14.67
C SER A 78 -20.31 -5.20 13.77
N PRO A 79 -21.57 -5.48 13.39
CA PRO A 79 -21.91 -6.59 12.51
C PRO A 79 -21.14 -6.53 11.19
N VAL A 80 -20.77 -7.70 10.66
CA VAL A 80 -20.08 -7.88 9.37
C VAL A 80 -20.86 -7.30 8.17
N GLN A 81 -22.17 -7.01 8.34
CA GLN A 81 -23.04 -6.39 7.33
C GLN A 81 -23.16 -4.86 7.45
N SER A 82 -22.54 -4.23 8.44
CA SER A 82 -22.58 -2.77 8.56
C SER A 82 -21.87 -2.10 7.37
N PRO A 83 -22.41 -0.98 6.85
CA PRO A 83 -21.71 -0.19 5.85
C PRO A 83 -20.40 0.36 6.42
N LYS A 84 -19.41 0.64 5.57
CA LYS A 84 -18.10 1.10 6.05
C LYS A 84 -18.18 2.53 6.60
N LEU A 85 -17.48 2.81 7.69
CA LEU A 85 -17.06 4.17 8.01
C LEU A 85 -15.96 4.58 7.01
N ILE A 86 -16.16 5.67 6.29
CA ILE A 86 -15.20 6.16 5.30
C ILE A 86 -14.46 7.36 5.87
N ILE A 87 -13.13 7.26 5.94
CA ILE A 87 -12.24 8.34 6.27
C ILE A 87 -11.42 8.68 5.03
N GLY A 88 -11.39 9.96 4.65
CA GLY A 88 -10.56 10.37 3.54
C GLY A 88 -10.27 11.86 3.47
N ALA A 89 -9.98 12.34 2.27
CA ALA A 89 -9.60 13.73 2.03
C ALA A 89 -10.52 14.46 1.03
N TYR A 90 -10.69 15.77 1.22
CA TYR A 90 -11.38 16.70 0.30
C TYR A 90 -10.54 17.94 0.00
N GLY A 91 -10.96 18.73 -1.00
CA GLY A 91 -10.24 19.92 -1.47
C GLY A 91 -9.42 19.66 -2.72
N ASP A 92 -8.53 20.60 -3.06
CA ASP A 92 -7.68 20.54 -4.25
C ASP A 92 -6.82 19.27 -4.26
N GLY A 93 -6.94 18.44 -5.30
CA GLY A 93 -6.18 17.20 -5.46
C GLY A 93 -4.68 17.41 -5.67
N ASN A 94 -4.25 18.62 -6.02
CA ASN A 94 -2.85 19.00 -6.12
C ASN A 94 -2.24 19.36 -4.76
N ALA A 95 -3.07 19.73 -3.77
CA ALA A 95 -2.60 19.96 -2.43
C ALA A 95 -2.14 18.65 -1.77
N PRO A 96 -1.11 18.70 -0.90
CA PRO A 96 -0.64 17.53 -0.16
C PRO A 96 -1.77 16.80 0.57
N ARG A 97 -1.57 15.50 0.82
CA ARG A 97 -2.49 14.71 1.67
C ARG A 97 -2.64 15.42 3.02
N PRO A 98 -3.83 15.43 3.64
CA PRO A 98 -3.96 15.87 5.02
C PRO A 98 -3.07 15.02 5.92
N ILE A 99 -2.36 15.67 6.83
CA ILE A 99 -1.43 15.01 7.75
C ILE A 99 -2.11 14.82 9.10
N LEU A 100 -2.34 13.58 9.48
CA LEU A 100 -2.66 13.17 10.84
C LEU A 100 -1.34 12.92 11.58
N THR A 101 -1.07 13.69 12.63
CA THR A 101 0.22 13.63 13.33
C THR A 101 0.14 13.49 14.85
N GLY A 102 1.08 12.72 15.39
CA GLY A 102 1.28 12.51 16.83
C GLY A 102 2.40 13.35 17.44
N TYR A 103 2.97 14.30 16.70
CA TYR A 103 4.07 15.13 17.20
C TYR A 103 3.62 16.16 18.25
N LYS A 104 4.37 16.22 19.35
CA LYS A 104 4.40 17.40 20.23
C LYS A 104 5.39 18.40 19.67
N GLU A 105 5.04 19.68 19.71
CA GLU A 105 5.85 20.78 19.19
C GLU A 105 6.55 21.51 20.33
N ALA A 106 7.88 21.49 20.36
CA ALA A 106 8.70 22.02 21.43
C ALA A 106 9.45 23.31 21.04
N ASN A 107 8.74 24.22 20.36
CA ASN A 107 9.32 25.43 19.76
C ASN A 107 9.35 26.65 20.72
N VAL A 108 8.96 26.48 21.99
CA VAL A 108 8.90 27.57 22.97
C VAL A 108 10.20 27.62 23.76
N ALA A 109 11.01 28.66 23.55
CA ALA A 109 12.35 28.78 24.14
C ALA A 109 12.35 28.70 25.68
N ALA A 110 11.36 29.34 26.32
CA ALA A 110 11.22 29.39 27.78
C ALA A 110 10.87 28.03 28.42
N SER A 111 10.47 27.06 27.60
CA SER A 111 10.10 25.71 28.03
C SER A 111 11.29 24.77 28.15
N TRP A 112 12.42 25.16 27.54
CA TRP A 112 13.67 24.43 27.64
C TRP A 112 14.50 24.96 28.81
N THR A 113 14.89 24.07 29.70
CA THR A 113 15.80 24.37 30.82
C THR A 113 17.11 23.63 30.63
N GLN A 114 18.23 24.30 30.83
CA GLN A 114 19.52 23.62 30.84
C GLN A 114 19.61 22.70 32.06
N TYR A 115 19.82 21.41 31.83
CA TYR A 115 19.94 20.39 32.87
C TYR A 115 21.41 20.18 33.28
N ALA A 116 22.30 20.14 32.29
CA ALA A 116 23.75 19.99 32.47
C ALA A 116 24.49 20.69 31.31
N PRO A 117 25.83 20.79 31.31
CA PRO A 117 26.56 21.31 30.16
C PRO A 117 26.16 20.56 28.88
N ASN A 118 25.66 21.32 27.88
CA ASN A 118 25.15 20.82 26.61
C ASN A 118 24.01 19.79 26.70
N VAL A 119 23.28 19.73 27.82
CA VAL A 119 22.08 18.90 27.98
C VAL A 119 20.93 19.78 28.41
N TRP A 120 19.86 19.77 27.62
CA TRP A 120 18.65 20.54 27.84
C TRP A 120 17.48 19.60 28.10
N LYS A 121 16.50 20.06 28.88
CA LYS A 121 15.30 19.29 29.14
C LYS A 121 14.02 20.11 28.94
N ILE A 122 12.95 19.39 28.61
CA ILE A 122 11.58 19.91 28.51
C ILE A 122 10.62 18.92 29.13
N ASP A 123 9.61 19.41 29.86
CA ASP A 123 8.54 18.59 30.43
C ASP A 123 7.49 18.29 29.35
N LEU A 124 7.18 17.00 29.16
CA LEU A 124 6.23 16.51 28.17
C LEU A 124 4.83 16.18 28.73
N SER A 125 4.58 16.40 30.02
CA SER A 125 3.27 16.13 30.63
C SER A 125 2.16 17.01 30.02
N GLN A 126 0.91 16.51 29.98
CA GLN A 126 -0.23 17.25 29.41
C GLN A 126 -0.49 18.62 30.09
N ALA A 127 0.00 18.81 31.31
CA ALA A 127 -0.18 20.03 32.09
C ALA A 127 0.88 21.11 31.85
N ALA A 128 1.95 20.81 31.10
CA ALA A 128 2.99 21.79 30.83
C ALA A 128 2.55 22.71 29.68
N ALA A 129 2.46 24.02 29.94
CA ALA A 129 2.30 25.08 28.93
C ALA A 129 3.49 25.18 27.94
N ALA A 130 4.32 24.15 27.90
CA ALA A 130 5.64 24.08 27.31
C ALA A 130 5.66 23.55 25.87
N VAL A 131 4.66 22.74 25.51
CA VAL A 131 4.58 22.06 24.21
C VAL A 131 3.22 22.32 23.55
N THR A 132 3.23 22.55 22.25
CA THR A 132 2.01 22.67 21.42
C THR A 132 1.82 21.41 20.56
N GLY A 133 0.87 21.42 19.62
CA GLY A 133 0.62 20.26 18.76
C GLY A 133 -0.20 19.18 19.47
N GLU A 134 0.30 17.94 19.49
CA GLU A 134 -0.39 16.81 20.10
C GLU A 134 -0.41 16.89 21.64
N SER A 135 -1.59 17.10 22.21
CA SER A 135 -1.78 17.26 23.66
C SER A 135 -2.62 16.16 24.29
N THR A 136 -3.15 15.20 23.53
CA THR A 136 -4.02 14.13 24.05
C THR A 136 -3.26 12.89 24.51
N PHE A 137 -1.95 12.80 24.21
CA PHE A 137 -1.05 11.78 24.73
C PHE A 137 -0.42 12.22 26.04
N ASP A 138 -0.88 11.63 27.15
CA ASP A 138 -0.17 11.68 28.43
C ASP A 138 0.92 10.61 28.46
N ASN A 139 1.92 10.76 27.57
CA ASN A 139 3.01 9.83 27.43
C ASN A 139 4.32 10.60 27.14
N THR A 140 5.41 10.12 27.74
CA THR A 140 6.75 10.71 27.70
C THR A 140 7.79 9.73 27.15
N ASN A 141 7.39 8.52 26.74
CA ASN A 141 8.19 7.51 26.05
C ASN A 141 8.44 7.95 24.60
N VAL A 142 9.56 8.64 24.38
CA VAL A 142 9.88 9.31 23.12
C VAL A 142 10.48 8.30 22.14
N GLY A 143 9.89 8.25 20.96
CA GLY A 143 10.32 7.36 19.90
C GLY A 143 11.43 7.93 19.04
N HIS A 144 11.29 9.18 18.63
CA HIS A 144 12.27 9.91 17.84
C HIS A 144 11.99 11.41 17.90
N LEU A 145 12.96 12.22 17.46
CA LEU A 145 12.78 13.65 17.25
C LEU A 145 12.74 13.94 15.75
N ASN A 146 12.05 14.98 15.33
CA ASN A 146 12.16 15.54 14.00
C ASN A 146 12.60 17.00 14.09
N ILE A 147 13.80 17.28 13.61
CA ILE A 147 14.49 18.56 13.79
C ILE A 147 14.66 19.19 12.41
N ASN A 148 13.95 20.29 12.15
CA ASN A 148 13.91 20.95 10.83
C ASN A 148 13.66 19.96 9.68
N GLY A 149 12.74 19.01 9.86
CA GLY A 149 12.42 17.99 8.86
C GLY A 149 13.32 16.75 8.85
N VAL A 150 14.42 16.74 9.61
CA VAL A 150 15.36 15.61 9.72
C VAL A 150 15.07 14.78 10.97
N THR A 151 14.77 13.49 10.77
CA THR A 151 14.48 12.56 11.88
C THR A 151 15.77 12.16 12.62
N LYS A 152 15.73 12.23 13.95
CA LYS A 152 16.79 11.82 14.87
C LYS A 152 16.29 10.65 15.71
N TRP A 153 16.91 9.50 15.53
CA TRP A 153 16.49 8.24 16.15
C TRP A 153 17.30 7.87 17.40
N PHE A 154 18.40 8.61 17.66
CA PHE A 154 19.45 8.29 18.62
C PHE A 154 19.01 8.51 20.07
N ARG A 155 18.24 7.53 20.56
CA ARG A 155 17.86 7.41 21.97
C ARG A 155 19.01 6.80 22.76
N THR A 156 19.48 7.46 23.80
CA THR A 156 20.50 6.92 24.71
C THR A 156 19.88 5.93 25.70
N VAL A 157 20.70 5.03 26.25
CA VAL A 157 20.26 4.04 27.24
C VAL A 157 19.95 4.74 28.57
N ASP A 158 20.88 5.59 29.01
CA ASP A 158 20.79 6.32 30.26
C ASP A 158 20.55 7.82 30.04
N ARG A 159 20.04 8.48 31.08
CA ARG A 159 19.89 9.92 31.11
C ARG A 159 21.27 10.58 30.95
N PRO A 160 21.45 11.47 29.96
CA PRO A 160 22.73 12.13 29.75
C PRO A 160 23.03 13.10 30.90
N SER A 161 24.18 12.91 31.56
CA SER A 161 24.68 13.79 32.64
C SER A 161 25.63 14.89 32.12
N VAL A 162 26.16 14.73 30.91
CA VAL A 162 26.93 15.70 30.13
C VAL A 162 26.86 15.28 28.66
N ALA A 163 26.90 16.21 27.70
CA ALA A 163 27.12 15.82 26.31
C ALA A 163 28.58 15.40 26.13
N THR A 164 28.82 14.12 25.85
CA THR A 164 30.17 13.58 25.57
C THR A 164 30.67 13.94 24.18
N ASP A 165 29.79 14.47 23.33
CA ASP A 165 30.12 15.01 22.02
C ASP A 165 29.74 16.51 21.97
N ALA A 166 30.65 17.34 21.44
CA ALA A 166 30.44 18.78 21.25
C ALA A 166 29.71 19.11 19.94
N SER A 167 29.33 18.10 19.15
CA SER A 167 28.67 18.22 17.85
C SER A 167 27.17 18.49 17.95
N GLY A 168 26.53 18.26 19.11
CA GLY A 168 25.10 18.54 19.28
C GLY A 168 24.25 17.65 18.38
N ASN A 169 24.54 16.35 18.37
CA ASN A 169 23.94 15.33 17.51
C ASN A 169 22.43 15.08 17.73
N TRP A 170 21.78 15.77 18.69
CA TRP A 170 20.39 15.56 19.12
C TRP A 170 20.12 14.16 19.70
N ALA A 171 21.13 13.56 20.33
CA ALA A 171 20.94 12.40 21.20
C ALA A 171 19.93 12.75 22.29
N PHE A 172 19.05 11.81 22.61
CA PHE A 172 18.00 12.08 23.57
C PHE A 172 17.72 10.91 24.51
N TRP A 173 17.15 11.23 25.66
CA TRP A 173 16.65 10.26 26.62
C TRP A 173 15.31 10.71 27.16
N SER A 174 14.42 9.75 27.36
CA SER A 174 13.22 9.92 28.17
C SER A 174 12.91 8.60 28.87
N GLU A 175 12.17 8.65 29.98
CA GLU A 175 11.81 7.43 30.69
C GLU A 175 10.92 6.54 29.81
N ALA A 176 11.31 5.27 29.66
CA ALA A 176 10.47 4.26 29.03
C ALA A 176 9.41 3.80 30.03
N GLN A 177 8.14 3.83 29.63
CA GLN A 177 7.04 3.37 30.46
C GLN A 177 6.66 1.94 30.10
N ALA A 178 6.27 1.13 31.09
CA ALA A 178 5.51 -0.07 30.79
C ALA A 178 4.11 0.36 30.30
N PRO A 179 3.49 -0.39 29.37
CA PRO A 179 2.14 -0.07 28.91
C PRO A 179 1.17 0.08 30.10
N GLY A 180 0.56 1.26 30.24
CA GLY A 180 -0.45 1.54 31.28
C GLY A 180 0.07 2.10 32.60
N THR A 181 1.37 2.40 32.73
CA THR A 181 1.95 3.06 33.92
C THR A 181 2.37 4.49 33.62
N ALA A 182 2.15 5.42 34.55
CA ALA A 182 2.67 6.78 34.44
C ALA A 182 4.21 6.81 34.65
N ALA A 183 4.92 7.65 33.88
CA ALA A 183 6.33 7.92 34.12
C ALA A 183 6.53 8.63 35.46
N SER A 184 7.63 8.30 36.12
CA SER A 184 8.14 9.04 37.28
C SER A 184 8.86 10.33 36.86
N ASP A 185 9.43 10.34 35.66
CA ASP A 185 10.04 11.49 35.01
C ASP A 185 9.35 11.81 33.67
N THR A 186 8.69 12.96 33.63
CA THR A 186 7.97 13.44 32.46
C THR A 186 8.86 14.20 31.47
N ASN A 187 10.16 14.34 31.75
CA ASN A 187 11.05 15.15 30.93
C ASN A 187 11.66 14.35 29.76
N LEU A 188 11.80 15.04 28.63
CA LEU A 188 12.75 14.69 27.57
C LEU A 188 14.06 15.43 27.83
N TYR A 189 15.18 14.74 27.72
CA TYR A 189 16.53 15.28 27.80
C TYR A 189 17.19 15.17 26.43
N VAL A 190 17.81 16.23 25.95
CA VAL A 190 18.44 16.31 24.62
C VAL A 190 19.84 16.89 24.73
N GLN A 191 20.79 16.27 24.04
CA GLN A 191 22.13 16.83 23.83
C GLN A 191 22.07 17.96 22.80
N ALA A 192 22.36 19.19 23.22
CA ALA A 192 22.32 20.40 22.42
C ALA A 192 23.32 21.44 22.95
N THR A 193 24.10 22.05 22.06
CA THR A 193 25.18 23.00 22.40
C THR A 193 24.69 24.37 22.89
N ALA A 194 23.41 24.67 22.66
CA ALA A 194 22.71 25.86 23.12
C ALA A 194 21.23 25.50 23.33
N ASN A 195 20.40 26.47 23.74
CA ASN A 195 18.96 26.24 23.85
C ASN A 195 18.44 25.67 22.53
N PRO A 196 17.74 24.52 22.52
CA PRO A 196 17.31 23.84 21.30
C PRO A 196 16.60 24.74 20.29
N THR A 197 15.78 25.70 20.73
CA THR A 197 15.06 26.62 19.82
C THR A 197 15.94 27.66 19.14
N THR A 198 17.20 27.79 19.57
CA THR A 198 18.22 28.62 18.87
C THR A 198 18.98 27.83 17.81
N LEU A 199 18.95 26.49 17.90
CA LEU A 199 19.61 25.58 16.97
C LEU A 199 18.67 25.07 15.88
N ALA A 200 17.37 25.04 16.15
CA ALA A 200 16.34 24.58 15.22
C ALA A 200 15.09 25.46 15.27
N SER A 201 14.52 25.71 14.09
CA SER A 201 13.26 26.44 13.92
C SER A 201 12.01 25.56 14.12
N SER A 202 12.18 24.24 14.03
CA SER A 202 11.12 23.25 14.24
C SER A 202 11.68 22.05 14.99
N ILE A 203 11.06 21.76 16.12
CA ILE A 203 11.40 20.68 17.05
C ILE A 203 10.11 19.89 17.34
N GLU A 204 9.95 18.81 16.60
CA GLU A 204 8.82 17.88 16.72
C GLU A 204 9.26 16.64 17.51
N ILE A 205 8.48 16.26 18.53
CA ILE A 205 8.78 15.17 19.45
C ILE A 205 7.75 14.07 19.26
N CYS A 206 8.19 12.90 18.80
CA CYS A 206 7.32 11.73 18.67
C CYS A 206 7.28 10.98 19.99
N VAL A 207 6.08 10.82 20.55
CA VAL A 207 5.85 10.00 21.74
C VAL A 207 5.06 8.74 21.41
N ASP A 208 5.10 7.78 22.32
CA ASP A 208 4.32 6.55 22.24
C ASP A 208 2.83 6.85 22.00
N GLY A 209 2.33 6.28 20.92
CA GLY A 209 0.97 6.41 20.45
C GLY A 209 0.79 5.65 19.14
N VAL A 210 -0.46 5.32 18.83
CA VAL A 210 -0.86 4.78 17.53
C VAL A 210 -1.71 5.82 16.81
N GLY A 211 -1.44 6.04 15.52
CA GLY A 211 -2.16 7.03 14.72
C GLY A 211 -3.61 6.65 14.47
N ILE A 212 -3.85 5.41 14.07
CA ILE A 212 -5.18 4.88 13.78
C ILE A 212 -5.37 3.53 14.46
N TYR A 213 -6.37 3.44 15.33
CA TYR A 213 -6.86 2.16 15.81
C TYR A 213 -7.98 1.66 14.89
N GLY A 214 -7.73 0.54 14.21
CA GLY A 214 -8.68 -0.07 13.30
C GLY A 214 -9.92 -0.62 14.00
N SER A 215 -10.97 -0.77 13.21
CA SER A 215 -12.22 -1.43 13.59
C SER A 215 -12.84 -2.04 12.34
N SER A 216 -13.69 -3.04 12.51
CA SER A 216 -14.35 -3.67 11.37
C SER A 216 -15.20 -2.70 10.56
N ASN A 217 -15.28 -2.95 9.26
CA ASN A 217 -16.02 -2.14 8.28
C ASN A 217 -15.52 -0.68 8.24
N MET A 218 -14.25 -0.51 7.89
CA MET A 218 -13.61 0.79 7.78
C MET A 218 -12.90 0.94 6.45
N SER A 219 -12.88 2.16 5.90
CA SER A 219 -12.06 2.50 4.75
C SER A 219 -11.34 3.81 5.03
N ILE A 220 -10.03 3.81 4.87
CA ILE A 220 -9.15 4.96 5.09
C ILE A 220 -8.45 5.25 3.78
N SER A 221 -8.49 6.49 3.31
CA SER A 221 -7.89 6.83 2.02
C SER A 221 -7.29 8.22 1.90
N GLY A 222 -6.17 8.34 1.20
CA GLY A 222 -5.63 9.63 0.79
C GLY A 222 -5.13 10.51 1.95
N ILE A 223 -4.71 9.91 3.06
CA ILE A 223 -4.20 10.61 4.26
C ILE A 223 -2.74 10.26 4.53
N GLU A 224 -1.98 11.18 5.13
CA GLU A 224 -0.66 10.88 5.71
C GLU A 224 -0.81 10.67 7.22
N VAL A 225 -0.22 9.60 7.74
CA VAL A 225 -0.13 9.27 9.17
C VAL A 225 1.34 9.40 9.55
N ARG A 226 1.67 10.38 10.41
CA ARG A 226 3.06 10.76 10.68
C ARG A 226 3.40 10.96 12.16
N GLY A 227 4.54 10.46 12.59
CA GLY A 227 5.12 10.82 13.89
C GLY A 227 4.41 10.16 15.07
N TYR A 228 4.21 8.84 15.00
CA TYR A 228 3.61 8.04 16.08
C TYR A 228 4.63 7.06 16.63
N GLY A 229 4.86 7.04 17.94
CA GLY A 229 5.99 6.31 18.54
C GLY A 229 5.80 4.80 18.61
N MET A 230 4.57 4.31 18.45
CA MET A 230 4.26 2.90 18.30
C MET A 230 3.98 2.58 16.82
N ASN A 231 2.70 2.48 16.43
CA ASN A 231 2.31 2.05 15.09
C ASN A 231 1.56 3.16 14.34
N GLY A 232 1.63 3.15 13.01
CA GLY A 232 0.82 4.06 12.19
C GLY A 232 -0.65 3.64 12.25
N TYR A 233 -0.92 2.38 11.93
CA TYR A 233 -2.21 1.72 12.09
C TYR A 233 -2.05 0.45 12.93
N ASN A 234 -2.98 0.21 13.85
CA ASN A 234 -3.06 -1.02 14.64
C ASN A 234 -4.50 -1.52 14.75
N THR A 235 -4.71 -2.82 14.61
CA THR A 235 -5.99 -3.45 14.95
C THR A 235 -5.80 -4.79 15.66
N THR A 236 -6.83 -5.23 16.38
CA THR A 236 -6.93 -6.57 16.96
C THR A 236 -8.33 -7.12 16.62
N GLY A 237 -8.41 -8.06 15.69
CA GLY A 237 -9.66 -8.72 15.31
C GLY A 237 -10.65 -7.85 14.51
N ALA A 238 -10.16 -6.84 13.77
CA ALA A 238 -11.03 -6.15 12.81
C ALA A 238 -11.19 -6.97 11.53
N ASP A 239 -12.32 -6.76 10.86
CA ASP A 239 -12.64 -7.37 9.57
C ASP A 239 -13.03 -6.32 8.54
N LYS A 240 -12.78 -6.56 7.24
CA LYS A 240 -13.25 -5.71 6.13
C LYS A 240 -12.69 -4.28 6.17
N VAL A 241 -11.40 -4.14 6.39
CA VAL A 241 -10.71 -2.85 6.41
C VAL A 241 -10.02 -2.58 5.07
N ASP A 242 -10.25 -1.40 4.49
CA ASP A 242 -9.48 -0.91 3.36
C ASP A 242 -8.54 0.24 3.81
N ILE A 243 -7.25 0.15 3.53
CA ILE A 243 -6.26 1.23 3.69
C ILE A 243 -5.66 1.50 2.31
N ILE A 244 -6.00 2.64 1.70
CA ILE A 244 -5.75 2.89 0.28
C ILE A 244 -5.12 4.27 0.04
N ASP A 245 -4.07 4.38 -0.77
CA ASP A 245 -3.47 5.69 -1.13
C ASP A 245 -3.06 6.54 0.10
N CYS A 246 -2.70 5.88 1.19
CA CYS A 246 -2.22 6.52 2.41
C CYS A 246 -0.69 6.59 2.43
N MET A 247 -0.15 7.51 3.22
CA MET A 247 1.27 7.55 3.54
C MET A 247 1.48 7.28 5.03
N PHE A 248 2.36 6.37 5.39
CA PHE A 248 2.81 6.12 6.75
C PHE A 248 4.27 6.54 6.85
N ASN A 249 4.54 7.58 7.64
CA ASN A 249 5.83 8.26 7.61
C ASN A 249 6.38 8.47 9.03
N LYS A 250 7.67 8.17 9.25
CA LYS A 250 8.34 8.38 10.54
C LYS A 250 7.55 7.74 11.69
N ILE A 251 7.43 6.41 11.63
CA ILE A 251 6.65 5.63 12.57
C ILE A 251 7.57 4.86 13.50
N GLY A 252 7.27 4.86 14.78
CA GLY A 252 7.91 4.02 15.78
C GLY A 252 9.03 4.66 16.57
N GLY A 253 9.76 3.78 17.25
CA GLY A 253 10.93 4.07 18.06
C GLY A 253 10.62 4.19 19.54
N SER A 254 9.38 4.14 20.01
CA SER A 254 9.13 4.14 21.45
C SER A 254 9.47 2.77 22.04
N VAL A 255 9.88 2.75 23.31
CA VAL A 255 10.25 1.50 23.99
C VAL A 255 9.01 0.67 24.25
N LEU A 256 9.00 -0.56 23.74
CA LEU A 256 7.96 -1.56 23.95
C LEU A 256 8.20 -2.37 25.21
N THR A 257 9.47 -2.74 25.48
CA THR A 257 9.84 -3.57 26.62
C THR A 257 11.10 -3.03 27.28
N ILE A 258 10.99 -2.67 28.56
CA ILE A 258 12.08 -2.03 29.32
C ILE A 258 13.23 -3.02 29.56
N SER A 259 12.94 -4.29 29.82
CA SER A 259 13.94 -5.28 30.26
C SER A 259 15.00 -5.61 29.21
N ASN A 260 14.67 -5.50 27.93
CA ASN A 260 15.58 -5.81 26.83
C ASN A 260 15.75 -4.64 25.84
N GLY A 261 15.10 -3.50 26.10
CA GLY A 261 15.18 -2.31 25.25
C GLY A 261 14.51 -2.45 23.89
N THR A 262 13.63 -3.46 23.68
CA THR A 262 12.86 -3.60 22.43
C THR A 262 12.00 -2.37 22.21
N ARG A 263 11.91 -1.92 20.95
CA ARG A 263 11.19 -0.72 20.52
C ARG A 263 10.22 -1.08 19.40
N ALA A 264 9.00 -0.53 19.44
CA ALA A 264 7.94 -0.79 18.46
C ALA A 264 8.04 0.14 17.25
N GLY A 265 7.33 -0.15 16.16
CA GLY A 265 7.40 0.73 15.00
C GLY A 265 6.78 0.29 13.69
N ASN A 266 5.57 -0.27 13.70
CA ASN A 266 4.98 -0.80 12.48
C ASN A 266 4.17 0.25 11.74
N GLY A 267 4.34 0.33 10.42
CA GLY A 267 3.47 1.14 9.56
C GLY A 267 2.01 0.71 9.71
N VAL A 268 1.72 -0.55 9.38
CA VAL A 268 0.42 -1.21 9.54
C VAL A 268 0.60 -2.53 10.29
N GLN A 269 -0.14 -2.69 11.39
CA GLN A 269 -0.16 -3.92 12.20
C GLN A 269 -1.58 -4.49 12.31
N VAL A 270 -1.72 -5.77 11.96
CA VAL A 270 -2.90 -6.60 12.25
C VAL A 270 -2.51 -7.58 13.36
N TYR A 271 -2.85 -7.24 14.60
CA TYR A 271 -2.39 -7.95 15.79
C TYR A 271 -3.31 -9.11 16.20
N GLY A 272 -2.78 -10.32 16.32
CA GLY A 272 -3.43 -11.53 16.84
C GLY A 272 -4.53 -12.13 15.95
N SER A 273 -5.36 -11.29 15.32
CA SER A 273 -6.34 -11.70 14.31
C SER A 273 -6.86 -10.55 13.44
N GLY A 274 -7.48 -10.91 12.32
CA GLY A 274 -8.26 -10.03 11.46
C GLY A 274 -8.52 -10.66 10.09
N SER A 275 -9.58 -10.21 9.40
CA SER A 275 -9.90 -10.75 8.08
C SER A 275 -10.35 -9.74 7.03
N ASP A 276 -10.27 -10.11 5.75
CA ASP A 276 -10.73 -9.30 4.62
C ASP A 276 -10.11 -7.89 4.60
N HIS A 277 -8.79 -7.81 4.80
CA HIS A 277 -8.07 -6.54 4.77
C HIS A 277 -7.48 -6.28 3.39
N THR A 278 -7.65 -5.05 2.88
CA THR A 278 -6.95 -4.57 1.69
C THR A 278 -6.04 -3.41 2.09
N ILE A 279 -4.74 -3.56 1.92
CA ILE A 279 -3.73 -2.54 2.19
C ILE A 279 -2.99 -2.25 0.88
N ASN A 280 -3.56 -1.38 0.03
CA ASN A 280 -3.06 -1.20 -1.34
C ASN A 280 -2.70 0.25 -1.69
N TYR A 281 -1.74 0.44 -2.61
CA TYR A 281 -1.33 1.75 -3.13
C TYR A 281 -0.79 2.73 -2.09
N ASN A 282 -0.35 2.23 -0.94
CA ASN A 282 0.14 3.07 0.13
C ASN A 282 1.66 3.28 0.01
N GLU A 283 2.12 4.32 0.66
CA GLU A 283 3.52 4.69 0.77
C GLU A 283 3.97 4.54 2.22
N PHE A 284 5.10 3.87 2.45
CA PHE A 284 5.67 3.66 3.77
C PHE A 284 7.11 4.13 3.80
N GLN A 285 7.41 5.03 4.71
CA GLN A 285 8.72 5.63 4.84
C GLN A 285 9.15 5.70 6.29
N ASP A 286 10.42 5.35 6.54
CA ASP A 286 11.06 5.56 7.84
C ASP A 286 10.25 4.90 8.99
N CYS A 287 9.78 3.66 8.77
CA CYS A 287 9.20 2.84 9.83
C CYS A 287 10.33 2.20 10.64
N TYR A 288 10.31 2.41 11.96
CA TYR A 288 11.35 1.96 12.87
C TYR A 288 11.49 0.44 12.87
N ASP A 289 10.36 -0.28 12.78
CA ASP A 289 10.32 -1.74 12.77
C ASP A 289 10.03 -2.28 11.38
N VAL A 290 8.76 -2.41 11.00
CA VAL A 290 8.39 -2.95 9.68
C VAL A 290 7.32 -2.10 9.01
N ALA A 291 7.18 -2.17 7.68
CA ALA A 291 6.06 -1.52 7.01
C ALA A 291 4.75 -2.27 7.26
N TYR A 292 4.73 -3.60 7.06
CA TYR A 292 3.54 -4.45 7.23
C TYR A 292 3.80 -5.55 8.25
N SER A 293 2.83 -5.80 9.11
CA SER A 293 2.88 -6.96 9.99
C SER A 293 1.50 -7.58 10.21
N CYS A 294 1.43 -8.90 10.03
CA CYS A 294 0.40 -9.73 10.65
C CYS A 294 1.10 -10.51 11.76
N GLN A 295 0.81 -10.13 13.01
CA GLN A 295 1.64 -10.55 14.13
C GLN A 295 0.90 -10.79 15.44
N GLY A 296 1.39 -11.74 16.24
CA GLY A 296 1.07 -11.83 17.66
C GLY A 296 0.65 -13.23 18.10
N PRO A 297 0.27 -13.38 19.37
CA PRO A 297 -0.45 -14.55 19.84
C PRO A 297 -1.75 -14.69 19.05
N THR A 298 -1.89 -15.80 18.32
CA THR A 298 -3.03 -16.04 17.44
C THR A 298 -4.30 -16.18 18.25
N MET A 299 -5.28 -15.34 17.95
CA MET A 299 -6.63 -15.42 18.51
C MET A 299 -7.52 -16.22 17.54
N THR A 300 -8.08 -15.57 16.53
CA THR A 300 -8.86 -16.22 15.45
C THR A 300 -8.12 -16.31 14.12
N GLY A 301 -6.83 -15.95 14.11
CA GLY A 301 -5.98 -15.97 12.92
C GLY A 301 -6.20 -14.80 11.96
N TRP A 302 -5.48 -14.86 10.85
CA TRP A 302 -5.45 -13.87 9.78
C TRP A 302 -5.99 -14.51 8.51
N ALA A 303 -7.02 -13.93 7.90
CA ALA A 303 -7.64 -14.50 6.71
C ALA A 303 -7.92 -13.47 5.61
N ASN A 304 -7.60 -13.78 4.35
CA ASN A 304 -7.89 -12.90 3.20
C ASN A 304 -7.30 -11.49 3.38
N ILE A 305 -6.01 -11.41 3.68
CA ILE A 305 -5.31 -10.13 3.85
C ILE A 305 -4.41 -9.91 2.65
N GLU A 306 -4.56 -8.75 1.99
CA GLU A 306 -3.79 -8.39 0.80
C GLU A 306 -2.97 -7.12 1.07
N PHE A 307 -1.67 -7.21 0.78
CA PHE A 307 -0.75 -6.08 0.69
C PHE A 307 -0.27 -5.94 -0.76
N ALA A 308 -0.82 -5.00 -1.53
CA ALA A 308 -0.48 -4.89 -2.93
C ALA A 308 -0.23 -3.47 -3.45
N TYR A 309 0.67 -3.33 -4.43
CA TYR A 309 0.95 -2.05 -5.11
C TYR A 309 1.46 -0.94 -4.18
N ASN A 310 1.99 -1.31 -3.02
CA ASN A 310 2.54 -0.36 -2.07
C ASN A 310 4.02 -0.08 -2.37
N LYS A 311 4.49 1.07 -1.91
CA LYS A 311 5.90 1.44 -1.96
C LYS A 311 6.44 1.60 -0.55
N VAL A 312 7.52 0.88 -0.22
CA VAL A 312 8.24 1.01 1.05
C VAL A 312 9.64 1.50 0.77
N TRP A 313 10.13 2.46 1.55
CA TRP A 313 11.53 2.84 1.51
C TRP A 313 12.08 3.29 2.85
N ASN A 314 13.37 3.01 3.07
CA ASN A 314 14.10 3.40 4.27
C ASN A 314 13.40 2.97 5.57
N SER A 315 12.74 1.82 5.58
CA SER A 315 12.22 1.17 6.79
C SER A 315 13.22 0.11 7.25
N ASN A 316 13.23 -0.23 8.54
CA ASN A 316 14.20 -1.23 9.01
C ASN A 316 13.95 -2.61 8.39
N GLN A 317 12.67 -2.98 8.28
CA GLN A 317 12.18 -4.17 7.59
C GLN A 317 11.04 -3.75 6.64
N ALA A 318 10.80 -4.53 5.59
CA ALA A 318 9.61 -4.31 4.76
C ALA A 318 8.40 -5.08 5.27
N ILE A 319 8.54 -6.38 5.51
CA ILE A 319 7.43 -7.26 5.84
C ILE A 319 7.80 -8.10 7.07
N GLU A 320 6.84 -8.30 7.97
CA GLU A 320 6.97 -9.24 9.09
C GLU A 320 5.76 -10.15 9.22
N PHE A 321 6.04 -11.41 9.54
CA PHE A 321 5.06 -12.36 10.04
C PHE A 321 5.58 -13.07 11.28
N TRP A 322 4.77 -13.14 12.34
CA TRP A 322 5.04 -14.02 13.47
C TRP A 322 3.75 -14.48 14.14
N SER A 323 3.74 -15.70 14.68
CA SER A 323 2.53 -16.25 15.28
C SER A 323 2.81 -17.23 16.42
N THR A 324 2.32 -16.94 17.62
CA THR A 324 2.36 -17.92 18.72
C THR A 324 0.97 -18.50 18.98
N VAL A 325 0.90 -19.74 19.44
CA VAL A 325 -0.39 -20.37 19.77
C VAL A 325 -0.90 -19.80 21.10
N ASN A 326 -2.15 -19.32 21.13
CA ASN A 326 -2.79 -18.81 22.34
C ASN A 326 -4.12 -19.53 22.65
N GLY A 327 -4.03 -20.81 23.00
CA GLY A 327 -5.19 -21.67 23.30
C GLY A 327 -6.03 -22.07 22.07
N GLY A 328 -6.67 -23.24 22.13
CA GLY A 328 -7.46 -23.78 21.00
C GLY A 328 -6.63 -24.23 19.79
N ALA A 329 -7.30 -24.65 18.71
CA ALA A 329 -6.66 -24.95 17.43
C ALA A 329 -6.56 -23.65 16.61
N PRO A 330 -5.37 -23.06 16.44
CA PRO A 330 -5.24 -21.80 15.70
C PRO A 330 -5.47 -22.03 14.20
N THR A 331 -6.29 -21.20 13.58
CA THR A 331 -6.43 -21.12 12.10
C THR A 331 -5.17 -20.58 11.44
N GLY A 332 -4.40 -19.74 12.16
CA GLY A 332 -3.13 -19.20 11.69
C GLY A 332 -3.30 -18.19 10.56
N PHE A 333 -2.49 -18.29 9.51
CA PHE A 333 -2.59 -17.47 8.30
C PHE A 333 -3.32 -18.25 7.22
N VAL A 334 -4.35 -17.66 6.61
CA VAL A 334 -5.14 -18.24 5.53
C VAL A 334 -5.27 -17.22 4.41
N ASN A 335 -4.81 -17.54 3.20
CA ASN A 335 -4.90 -16.67 2.03
C ASN A 335 -4.39 -15.24 2.31
N VAL A 336 -3.17 -15.13 2.83
CA VAL A 336 -2.48 -13.83 3.02
C VAL A 336 -1.54 -13.59 1.85
N LYS A 337 -1.63 -12.42 1.22
CA LYS A 337 -0.89 -12.13 -0.02
C LYS A 337 -0.08 -10.86 0.08
N VAL A 338 1.14 -10.90 -0.44
CA VAL A 338 2.02 -9.73 -0.61
C VAL A 338 2.52 -9.70 -2.05
N HIS A 339 2.00 -8.78 -2.87
CA HIS A 339 2.37 -8.78 -4.29
C HIS A 339 2.41 -7.42 -4.96
N HIS A 340 3.20 -7.30 -6.04
CA HIS A 340 3.31 -6.08 -6.83
C HIS A 340 3.76 -4.86 -6.01
N ASN A 341 4.49 -5.08 -4.90
CA ASN A 341 5.03 -4.01 -4.08
C ASN A 341 6.46 -3.66 -4.49
N GLU A 342 6.84 -2.42 -4.23
CA GLU A 342 8.21 -1.94 -4.39
C GLU A 342 8.84 -1.71 -3.02
N PHE A 343 9.92 -2.43 -2.70
CA PHE A 343 10.64 -2.34 -1.44
C PHE A 343 12.05 -1.83 -1.69
N TYR A 344 12.39 -0.67 -1.12
CA TYR A 344 13.71 -0.05 -1.29
C TYR A 344 14.42 0.12 0.04
N ASN A 345 15.71 -0.18 0.07
CA ASN A 345 16.62 0.18 1.16
C ASN A 345 16.14 -0.31 2.54
N SER A 346 15.73 -1.57 2.63
CA SER A 346 15.43 -2.19 3.93
C SER A 346 16.67 -2.15 4.82
N GLY A 347 16.53 -1.64 6.05
CA GLY A 347 17.63 -1.47 6.99
C GLY A 347 18.45 -0.19 6.80
N PHE A 348 18.06 0.71 5.90
CA PHE A 348 18.71 2.03 5.76
C PHE A 348 17.91 3.15 6.43
N SER A 349 16.89 2.81 7.21
CA SER A 349 16.25 3.77 8.12
C SER A 349 17.30 4.38 9.03
N GLY A 350 17.13 5.65 9.39
CA GLY A 350 17.96 6.27 10.43
C GLY A 350 17.88 5.54 11.78
N SER A 351 16.84 4.70 11.98
CA SER A 351 16.69 3.88 13.18
C SER A 351 17.68 2.71 13.28
N ASN A 352 18.22 2.20 12.17
CA ASN A 352 19.12 1.05 12.20
C ASN A 352 20.41 1.33 13.01
N GLN A 353 20.89 2.58 13.00
CA GLN A 353 22.03 3.02 13.82
C GLN A 353 21.80 2.85 15.34
N THR A 354 20.55 2.62 15.75
CA THR A 354 20.11 2.61 17.15
C THR A 354 19.50 1.28 17.56
N ARG A 355 19.44 0.31 16.65
CA ARG A 355 19.00 -1.06 16.95
C ARG A 355 20.18 -1.85 17.51
N PHE A 356 19.94 -2.54 18.62
CA PHE A 356 20.90 -3.47 19.21
C PHE A 356 21.13 -4.71 18.33
N GLU A 357 20.18 -5.03 17.45
CA GLU A 357 20.22 -6.21 16.59
C GLU A 357 20.51 -5.80 15.13
N ALA A 358 21.66 -6.21 14.59
CA ALA A 358 22.09 -5.95 13.22
C ALA A 358 21.33 -6.78 12.15
N GLN A 359 20.06 -7.12 12.41
CA GLN A 359 19.27 -8.12 11.68
C GLN A 359 18.31 -7.48 10.64
N SER A 360 18.70 -6.34 10.09
CA SER A 360 17.83 -5.57 9.19
C SER A 360 17.71 -6.23 7.82
N SER A 361 16.57 -6.90 7.60
CA SER A 361 16.25 -7.67 6.40
C SER A 361 15.07 -7.09 5.62
N ALA A 362 14.89 -7.48 4.36
CA ALA A 362 13.67 -7.12 3.65
C ALA A 362 12.46 -7.89 4.21
N GLN A 363 12.63 -9.19 4.46
CA GLN A 363 11.59 -10.05 5.01
C GLN A 363 11.95 -10.58 6.38
N LEU A 364 11.00 -10.54 7.31
CA LEU A 364 11.15 -10.97 8.69
C LEU A 364 10.14 -12.05 9.07
N TYR A 365 10.63 -13.16 9.62
CA TYR A 365 9.79 -14.21 10.17
C TYR A 365 10.24 -14.58 11.57
N TYR A 366 9.32 -14.55 12.52
CA TYR A 366 9.56 -15.04 13.88
C TYR A 366 8.58 -16.14 14.23
N ASP A 367 9.06 -17.19 14.89
CA ASP A 367 8.22 -18.14 15.65
C ASP A 367 6.89 -18.49 14.98
N MET A 368 6.88 -18.84 13.69
CA MET A 368 5.66 -19.14 12.91
C MET A 368 5.03 -20.47 13.38
N ASN A 369 4.33 -20.45 14.51
CA ASN A 369 3.85 -21.65 15.21
C ASN A 369 2.40 -22.01 14.90
N THR A 370 1.78 -21.36 13.93
CA THR A 370 0.42 -21.64 13.47
C THR A 370 0.41 -22.10 12.01
N PRO A 371 -0.70 -22.74 11.55
CA PRO A 371 -0.85 -23.03 10.13
C PRO A 371 -0.62 -21.77 9.30
N THR A 372 0.06 -21.92 8.17
CA THR A 372 0.47 -20.79 7.35
C THR A 372 0.08 -21.06 5.90
N ASP A 373 -0.56 -20.08 5.30
CA ASP A 373 -0.88 -19.97 3.88
C ASP A 373 -0.67 -18.51 3.49
N ILE A 374 0.60 -18.22 3.14
CA ILE A 374 1.09 -16.89 2.77
C ILE A 374 1.72 -16.99 1.39
N GLU A 375 1.33 -16.09 0.48
CA GLU A 375 1.84 -16.00 -0.88
C GLU A 375 2.56 -14.65 -1.09
N ILE A 376 3.81 -14.68 -1.59
CA ILE A 376 4.64 -13.48 -1.80
C ILE A 376 5.20 -13.50 -3.22
N TYR A 377 4.70 -12.63 -4.10
CA TYR A 377 5.05 -12.72 -5.52
C TYR A 377 4.98 -11.41 -6.30
N ASP A 378 5.66 -11.37 -7.46
CA ASP A 378 5.69 -10.19 -8.34
C ASP A 378 6.13 -8.90 -7.61
N ASN A 379 6.92 -8.99 -6.53
CA ASN A 379 7.45 -7.84 -5.83
C ASN A 379 8.84 -7.47 -6.34
N LEU A 380 9.21 -6.19 -6.20
CA LEU A 380 10.58 -5.73 -6.36
C LEU A 380 11.20 -5.46 -4.99
N PHE A 381 12.30 -6.14 -4.69
CA PHE A 381 13.16 -5.86 -3.55
C PHE A 381 14.46 -5.25 -4.06
N VAL A 382 14.77 -4.02 -3.68
CA VAL A 382 16.01 -3.34 -4.01
C VAL A 382 16.71 -2.93 -2.73
N PHE A 383 17.93 -3.44 -2.53
CA PHE A 383 18.75 -3.22 -1.34
C PHE A 383 18.14 -3.73 -0.02
N ALA A 384 18.96 -4.50 0.69
CA ALA A 384 18.80 -4.74 2.11
C ALA A 384 20.17 -4.59 2.79
N ALA A 385 20.19 -3.95 3.96
CA ALA A 385 21.44 -3.61 4.64
C ALA A 385 22.19 -4.84 5.16
N ALA A 386 21.48 -5.82 5.72
CA ALA A 386 22.10 -7.05 6.24
C ALA A 386 21.83 -8.26 5.34
N SER A 387 20.56 -8.56 5.07
CA SER A 387 20.17 -9.74 4.27
C SER A 387 18.83 -9.54 3.57
N TYR A 388 18.56 -10.32 2.53
CA TYR A 388 17.21 -10.38 1.95
C TYR A 388 16.18 -10.85 2.99
N LEU A 389 16.56 -11.86 3.77
CA LEU A 389 15.68 -12.54 4.70
C LEU A 389 16.30 -12.70 6.08
N PHE A 390 15.47 -12.58 7.10
CA PHE A 390 15.71 -13.11 8.42
C PHE A 390 14.54 -14.01 8.85
N SER A 391 14.83 -15.22 9.30
CA SER A 391 13.85 -16.11 9.92
C SER A 391 14.43 -16.71 11.18
N ARG A 392 13.69 -16.69 12.28
CA ARG A 392 14.11 -17.30 13.54
C ARG A 392 12.98 -18.08 14.17
N ARG A 393 13.30 -19.27 14.65
CA ARG A 393 12.46 -20.02 15.58
C ARG A 393 13.16 -20.09 16.93
N SER A 394 12.46 -19.78 18.00
CA SER A 394 12.95 -19.88 19.39
C SER A 394 13.57 -21.25 19.71
N SER A 395 13.14 -22.31 19.02
CA SER A 395 13.66 -23.67 19.16
C SER A 395 14.74 -24.10 18.15
N ASN A 396 15.08 -23.28 17.15
CA ASN A 396 16.09 -23.63 16.14
C ASN A 396 16.76 -22.38 15.52
N THR A 397 18.09 -22.38 15.50
CA THR A 397 18.92 -21.33 14.88
C THR A 397 19.27 -21.61 13.42
N VAL A 398 18.93 -22.79 12.89
CA VAL A 398 19.14 -23.13 11.48
C VAL A 398 17.96 -22.65 10.65
N PHE A 399 18.27 -21.90 9.59
CA PHE A 399 17.27 -21.41 8.66
C PHE A 399 16.56 -22.56 7.92
N THR A 400 15.23 -22.55 7.99
CA THR A 400 14.32 -23.28 7.09
C THR A 400 13.24 -22.32 6.61
N PRO A 401 12.88 -22.32 5.31
CA PRO A 401 11.71 -21.58 4.83
C PRO A 401 10.52 -21.92 5.73
N PRO A 402 9.80 -20.91 6.27
CA PRO A 402 8.66 -21.21 7.14
C PRO A 402 7.64 -22.05 6.36
N PRO A 403 7.23 -23.23 6.87
CA PRO A 403 6.24 -24.06 6.17
C PRO A 403 4.98 -23.26 5.88
N GLY A 404 4.48 -23.33 4.64
CA GLY A 404 3.27 -22.60 4.23
C GLY A 404 3.49 -21.16 3.75
N VAL A 405 4.72 -20.64 3.80
CA VAL A 405 5.09 -19.41 3.09
C VAL A 405 5.61 -19.78 1.70
N ASN A 406 4.87 -19.39 0.66
CA ASN A 406 5.25 -19.55 -0.73
C ASN A 406 5.71 -18.19 -1.29
N SER A 407 7.00 -18.06 -1.64
CA SER A 407 7.54 -16.86 -2.28
C SER A 407 8.15 -17.21 -3.63
N HIS A 408 7.80 -16.47 -4.68
CA HIS A 408 8.13 -16.78 -6.07
C HIS A 408 7.94 -15.57 -6.99
N ASP A 409 8.46 -15.61 -8.22
CA ASP A 409 8.29 -14.58 -9.25
C ASP A 409 8.67 -13.15 -8.80
N ASN A 410 9.52 -13.01 -7.77
CA ASN A 410 9.98 -11.71 -7.30
C ASN A 410 11.21 -11.26 -8.08
N THR A 411 11.41 -9.95 -8.19
CA THR A 411 12.69 -9.39 -8.64
C THR A 411 13.48 -8.93 -7.42
N ILE A 412 14.64 -9.53 -7.21
CA ILE A 412 15.47 -9.34 -6.01
C ILE A 412 16.82 -8.77 -6.44
N VAL A 413 17.05 -7.53 -6.05
CA VAL A 413 18.16 -6.70 -6.51
C VAL A 413 18.98 -6.28 -5.30
N MET A 414 20.17 -6.85 -5.12
CA MET A 414 20.98 -6.66 -3.92
C MET A 414 22.40 -6.21 -4.24
N ALA A 415 23.06 -5.59 -3.27
CA ALA A 415 24.48 -5.28 -3.39
C ALA A 415 25.32 -6.58 -3.42
N PRO A 416 26.49 -6.59 -4.07
CA PRO A 416 27.42 -7.70 -4.01
C PRO A 416 27.69 -8.13 -2.56
N GLY A 417 27.70 -9.44 -2.31
CA GLY A 417 27.92 -10.01 -0.99
C GLY A 417 26.75 -9.91 -0.01
N THR A 418 25.63 -9.27 -0.36
CA THR A 418 24.42 -9.30 0.50
C THR A 418 23.96 -10.74 0.70
N LEU A 419 23.73 -11.14 1.94
CA LEU A 419 23.28 -12.48 2.29
C LEU A 419 21.83 -12.70 1.83
N MET A 420 21.54 -13.88 1.26
CA MET A 420 20.15 -14.25 0.96
C MET A 420 19.35 -14.60 2.22
N SER A 421 20.03 -15.11 3.26
CA SER A 421 19.45 -15.34 4.57
C SER A 421 20.49 -15.05 5.64
N TYR A 422 20.11 -14.32 6.69
CA TYR A 422 21.02 -13.87 7.76
C TYR A 422 21.77 -15.01 8.45
N GLN A 423 21.16 -16.19 8.56
CA GLN A 423 21.72 -17.35 9.26
C GLN A 423 22.50 -18.29 8.34
N ARG A 424 22.67 -17.94 7.06
CA ARG A 424 23.37 -18.75 6.08
C ARG A 424 24.50 -17.97 5.42
N THR A 425 25.26 -18.66 4.57
CA THR A 425 26.45 -18.09 3.92
C THR A 425 26.22 -17.75 2.45
N GLU A 426 25.13 -18.20 1.84
CA GLU A 426 24.79 -17.86 0.46
C GLU A 426 24.49 -16.38 0.32
N THR A 427 25.12 -15.76 -0.67
CA THR A 427 24.95 -14.37 -1.05
C THR A 427 24.13 -14.25 -2.33
N ILE A 428 23.81 -13.02 -2.74
CA ILE A 428 23.08 -12.73 -3.98
C ILE A 428 23.73 -13.37 -5.22
N GLU A 429 25.05 -13.47 -5.26
CA GLU A 429 25.80 -14.12 -6.35
C GLU A 429 25.50 -15.63 -6.45
N THR A 430 25.11 -16.24 -5.34
CA THR A 430 24.77 -17.67 -5.24
C THR A 430 23.28 -17.92 -5.05
N ALA A 431 22.45 -16.88 -5.23
CA ALA A 431 21.03 -16.92 -4.88
C ALA A 431 20.24 -17.98 -5.64
N ALA A 432 20.58 -18.26 -6.90
CA ALA A 432 19.92 -19.31 -7.67
C ALA A 432 20.12 -20.72 -7.05
N ALA A 433 21.31 -21.00 -6.53
CA ALA A 433 21.60 -22.26 -5.84
C ALA A 433 20.89 -22.32 -4.48
N TRP A 434 20.86 -21.19 -3.76
CA TRP A 434 20.12 -21.05 -2.51
C TRP A 434 18.62 -21.31 -2.71
N ALA A 435 18.02 -20.67 -3.71
CA ALA A 435 16.62 -20.85 -4.08
C ALA A 435 16.30 -22.31 -4.45
N ALA A 436 17.13 -22.93 -5.30
CA ALA A 436 16.96 -24.31 -5.72
C ALA A 436 17.08 -25.31 -4.55
N ALA A 437 18.05 -25.10 -3.65
CA ALA A 437 18.26 -25.96 -2.49
C ALA A 437 17.10 -25.92 -1.49
N LEU A 438 16.39 -24.81 -1.42
CA LEU A 438 15.30 -24.58 -0.48
C LEU A 438 13.92 -24.77 -1.11
N GLY A 439 13.83 -24.90 -2.43
CA GLY A 439 12.56 -24.91 -3.16
C GLY A 439 11.79 -23.60 -3.05
N TRP A 440 12.49 -22.49 -2.86
CA TRP A 440 11.91 -21.18 -2.53
C TRP A 440 12.40 -20.08 -3.48
N GLU A 441 11.67 -18.98 -3.59
CA GLU A 441 11.89 -17.96 -4.62
C GLU A 441 11.92 -18.57 -6.03
N GLN A 442 11.00 -19.51 -6.28
CA GLN A 442 10.90 -20.17 -7.57
C GLN A 442 10.55 -19.14 -8.64
N ASN A 443 11.20 -19.21 -9.81
CA ASN A 443 11.03 -18.23 -10.90
C ASN A 443 11.38 -16.78 -10.54
N SER A 444 11.94 -16.51 -9.36
CA SER A 444 12.41 -15.18 -9.01
C SER A 444 13.69 -14.84 -9.77
N HIS A 445 13.90 -13.55 -9.97
CA HIS A 445 15.03 -12.99 -10.67
C HIS A 445 16.00 -12.36 -9.69
N PHE A 446 17.21 -12.90 -9.61
CA PHE A 446 18.27 -12.40 -8.75
C PHE A 446 19.24 -11.54 -9.56
N LEU A 447 19.37 -10.27 -9.18
CA LEU A 447 20.21 -9.30 -9.86
C LEU A 447 21.22 -8.73 -8.85
N VAL A 448 22.50 -8.80 -9.20
CA VAL A 448 23.57 -8.17 -8.44
C VAL A 448 23.71 -6.73 -8.92
N LEU A 449 23.65 -5.77 -8.00
CA LEU A 449 23.81 -4.37 -8.34
C LEU A 449 25.23 -4.06 -8.81
N PRO A 450 25.37 -3.31 -9.90
CA PRO A 450 26.69 -2.96 -10.41
C PRO A 450 27.35 -1.89 -9.51
N GLN A 451 28.67 -1.96 -9.41
CA GLN A 451 29.47 -1.13 -8.50
C GLN A 451 29.27 0.38 -8.71
N ASN A 452 28.97 0.81 -9.94
CA ASN A 452 28.71 2.21 -10.27
C ASN A 452 27.43 2.73 -9.62
N VAL A 453 26.40 1.90 -9.40
CA VAL A 453 25.21 2.29 -8.64
C VAL A 453 25.59 2.47 -7.17
N LEU A 454 26.36 1.56 -6.59
CA LEU A 454 26.73 1.59 -5.17
C LEU A 454 27.60 2.80 -4.79
N THR A 455 28.47 3.21 -5.70
CA THR A 455 29.44 4.29 -5.49
C THR A 455 28.95 5.67 -5.96
N ALA A 456 27.81 5.71 -6.65
CA ALA A 456 27.18 6.94 -7.08
C ALA A 456 26.63 7.76 -5.91
N THR A 457 26.48 9.07 -6.11
CA THR A 457 25.79 9.91 -5.12
C THR A 457 24.31 9.53 -5.03
N ALA A 458 23.65 9.83 -3.91
CA ALA A 458 22.22 9.53 -3.74
C ALA A 458 21.34 10.09 -4.87
N SER A 459 21.70 11.25 -5.44
CA SER A 459 20.98 11.85 -6.57
C SER A 459 21.19 11.09 -7.89
N GLN A 460 22.36 10.49 -8.10
CA GLN A 460 22.70 9.70 -9.30
C GLN A 460 22.24 8.24 -9.19
N GLN A 461 22.14 7.71 -7.97
CA GLN A 461 21.76 6.33 -7.69
C GLN A 461 20.41 5.96 -8.30
N ILE A 462 19.42 6.87 -8.24
CA ILE A 462 18.09 6.63 -8.79
C ILE A 462 18.15 6.44 -10.30
N GLU A 463 18.82 7.35 -11.01
CA GLU A 463 18.93 7.29 -12.48
C GLU A 463 19.69 6.04 -12.94
N LEU A 464 20.80 5.72 -12.27
CA LEU A 464 21.60 4.54 -12.58
C LEU A 464 20.87 3.23 -12.25
N LEU A 465 20.14 3.18 -11.14
CA LEU A 465 19.31 2.05 -10.78
C LEU A 465 18.18 1.87 -11.81
N GLN A 466 17.50 2.95 -12.19
CA GLN A 466 16.47 2.89 -13.22
C GLN A 466 17.04 2.43 -14.55
N ALA A 467 18.16 2.98 -14.99
CA ALA A 467 18.84 2.55 -16.22
C ALA A 467 19.26 1.07 -16.16
N PHE A 468 19.77 0.61 -15.02
CA PHE A 468 20.10 -0.80 -14.79
C PHE A 468 18.86 -1.69 -14.91
N LEU A 469 17.78 -1.36 -14.20
CA LEU A 469 16.54 -2.14 -14.24
C LEU A 469 15.89 -2.12 -15.64
N MET A 470 15.92 -0.99 -16.34
CA MET A 470 15.46 -0.87 -17.72
C MET A 470 16.30 -1.71 -18.69
N ALA A 471 17.62 -1.77 -18.49
CA ALA A 471 18.47 -2.66 -19.29
C ALA A 471 18.15 -4.15 -19.04
N GLN A 472 17.60 -4.47 -17.86
CA GLN A 472 17.06 -5.80 -17.54
C GLN A 472 15.59 -5.97 -17.96
N ALA A 473 15.02 -5.13 -18.84
CA ALA A 473 13.58 -5.15 -19.17
C ALA A 473 13.03 -6.51 -19.65
N GLY A 474 13.86 -7.37 -20.26
CA GLY A 474 13.49 -8.76 -20.58
C GLY A 474 13.19 -9.65 -19.36
N VAL A 475 13.62 -9.21 -18.19
CA VAL A 475 13.52 -9.85 -16.86
C VAL A 475 12.58 -9.05 -15.95
N VAL A 476 12.57 -7.71 -16.07
CA VAL A 476 11.78 -6.77 -15.24
C VAL A 476 10.39 -6.48 -15.84
N THR A 477 9.90 -7.33 -16.75
CA THR A 477 8.74 -7.04 -17.61
C THR A 477 7.37 -7.06 -16.90
N ARG A 478 7.32 -7.20 -15.57
CA ARG A 478 6.08 -7.15 -14.78
C ARG A 478 5.87 -5.88 -13.98
N MET A 479 6.91 -5.06 -13.79
CA MET A 479 6.75 -3.73 -13.20
C MET A 479 7.21 -2.70 -14.20
N ALA A 480 6.25 -2.14 -14.94
CA ALA A 480 6.52 -0.92 -15.69
C ALA A 480 7.04 0.12 -14.70
N LEU A 481 8.33 0.43 -14.85
CA LEU A 481 9.06 1.54 -14.24
C LEU A 481 8.49 2.91 -14.67
N SER A 482 7.18 3.02 -14.91
CA SER A 482 6.50 4.24 -15.32
C SER A 482 5.99 5.00 -14.10
N ASN A 483 6.80 5.94 -13.61
CA ASN A 483 6.37 7.13 -12.85
C ASN A 483 5.18 6.91 -11.89
N GLY A 484 5.37 6.02 -10.92
CA GLY A 484 4.30 5.51 -10.09
C GLY A 484 3.44 6.55 -9.35
N SER A 485 3.77 7.84 -9.28
CA SER A 485 2.79 8.83 -8.80
C SER A 485 1.62 9.07 -9.77
N GLY A 486 1.85 9.03 -11.08
CA GLY A 486 0.83 9.35 -12.11
C GLY A 486 -0.16 8.20 -12.29
N VAL A 487 0.34 6.98 -12.48
CA VAL A 487 -0.49 5.77 -12.63
C VAL A 487 -1.16 5.39 -11.31
N ARG A 488 -0.47 5.46 -10.16
CA ARG A 488 -1.13 5.26 -8.85
C ARG A 488 -2.20 6.32 -8.57
N LYS A 489 -1.96 7.60 -8.89
CA LYS A 489 -3.01 8.65 -8.78
C LYS A 489 -4.15 8.42 -9.75
N ALA A 490 -3.88 8.03 -11.00
CA ALA A 490 -4.91 7.76 -11.99
C ALA A 490 -5.77 6.56 -11.58
N MET A 491 -5.16 5.49 -11.03
CA MET A 491 -5.86 4.32 -10.51
C MET A 491 -6.61 4.59 -9.20
N ALA A 492 -6.04 5.34 -8.26
CA ALA A 492 -6.75 5.78 -7.06
C ALA A 492 -7.93 6.71 -7.41
N THR A 493 -7.77 7.57 -8.42
CA THR A 493 -8.84 8.44 -8.95
C THR A 493 -9.91 7.62 -9.69
N ALA A 494 -9.51 6.62 -10.47
CA ALA A 494 -10.40 5.66 -11.12
C ALA A 494 -11.24 4.87 -10.10
N GLN A 495 -10.61 4.40 -9.03
CA GLN A 495 -11.29 3.68 -7.94
C GLN A 495 -12.22 4.60 -7.14
N LYS A 496 -11.82 5.86 -6.92
CA LYS A 496 -12.69 6.89 -6.33
C LYS A 496 -13.93 7.13 -7.20
N ALA A 497 -13.78 7.15 -8.53
CA ALA A 497 -14.89 7.28 -9.47
C ALA A 497 -15.79 6.04 -9.50
N LEU A 498 -15.22 4.83 -9.42
CA LEU A 498 -15.98 3.57 -9.43
C LEU A 498 -16.86 3.42 -8.18
N ARG A 499 -16.34 3.77 -7.00
CA ARG A 499 -17.11 3.76 -5.75
C ARG A 499 -18.21 4.84 -5.71
N ILE A 500 -18.06 5.92 -6.49
CA ILE A 500 -19.12 6.90 -6.71
C ILE A 500 -20.20 6.32 -7.65
N SER A 501 -19.83 5.58 -8.69
CA SER A 501 -20.81 4.93 -9.57
C SER A 501 -21.62 3.82 -8.88
N GLU A 502 -21.01 3.06 -7.96
CA GLU A 502 -21.74 2.06 -7.14
C GLU A 502 -22.74 2.73 -6.18
N ALA A 503 -22.45 3.94 -5.71
CA ALA A 503 -23.39 4.74 -4.92
C ALA A 503 -24.51 5.38 -5.76
N ILE A 504 -24.28 5.57 -7.07
CA ILE A 504 -25.29 6.07 -8.02
C ILE A 504 -26.19 4.94 -8.53
N GLY A 505 -25.68 3.71 -8.63
CA GLY A 505 -26.45 2.52 -9.03
C GLY A 505 -27.61 2.15 -8.09
N ALA A 506 -27.65 2.69 -6.87
CA ALA A 506 -28.76 2.49 -5.94
C ALA A 506 -29.96 3.45 -6.19
N ASN A 507 -29.80 4.50 -6.99
CA ASN A 507 -30.87 5.43 -7.35
C ASN A 507 -30.98 5.51 -8.87
N GLY A 508 -31.97 4.80 -9.41
CA GLY A 508 -32.20 4.68 -10.85
C GLY A 508 -32.12 6.00 -11.62
N MET A 509 -31.51 5.90 -12.80
CA MET A 509 -31.57 6.83 -13.94
C MET A 509 -31.72 8.32 -13.60
N ASN A 510 -30.62 9.06 -13.66
CA ASN A 510 -30.68 10.46 -14.10
C ASN A 510 -29.51 10.78 -15.03
N GLN A 511 -29.88 11.20 -16.25
CA GLN A 511 -29.00 11.63 -17.32
C GLN A 511 -28.39 13.01 -17.02
N GLY A 512 -27.45 13.05 -16.07
CA GLY A 512 -26.62 14.24 -15.84
C GLY A 512 -25.43 14.32 -16.80
N PRO A 513 -24.91 15.52 -17.10
CA PRO A 513 -23.70 15.69 -17.89
C PRO A 513 -22.51 15.00 -17.22
N LEU A 514 -21.75 14.23 -18.01
CA LEU A 514 -20.55 13.52 -17.58
C LEU A 514 -19.46 14.53 -17.19
N TYR A 515 -18.89 14.39 -15.98
CA TYR A 515 -17.76 15.18 -15.53
C TYR A 515 -16.45 14.72 -16.21
N SER A 516 -15.50 15.65 -16.37
CA SER A 516 -14.13 15.38 -16.83
C SER A 516 -13.49 14.22 -16.05
N GLY A 517 -13.05 13.15 -16.74
CA GLY A 517 -12.45 11.95 -16.13
C GLY A 517 -13.43 10.86 -15.69
N GLY A 518 -14.70 10.91 -16.13
CA GLY A 518 -15.71 9.87 -15.85
C GLY A 518 -15.55 8.59 -16.70
N TRP A 519 -15.84 7.44 -16.08
CA TRP A 519 -15.87 6.12 -16.72
C TRP A 519 -17.31 5.80 -17.16
N TYR A 520 -17.47 5.16 -18.33
CA TYR A 520 -18.79 4.75 -18.84
C TYR A 520 -18.81 3.25 -19.15
N PHE A 521 -19.74 2.52 -18.52
CA PHE A 521 -20.01 1.10 -18.75
C PHE A 521 -21.42 0.96 -19.34
N PRO A 522 -21.60 0.60 -20.62
CA PRO A 522 -22.92 0.33 -21.15
C PRO A 522 -23.40 -1.06 -20.70
N GLU A 523 -24.51 -1.12 -19.95
CA GLU A 523 -25.17 -2.40 -19.61
C GLU A 523 -25.94 -3.02 -20.80
N THR A 524 -26.14 -2.27 -21.90
CA THR A 524 -26.82 -2.77 -23.11
C THR A 524 -26.21 -2.22 -24.39
N SER A 525 -26.34 -2.98 -25.48
CA SER A 525 -25.75 -2.73 -26.81
C SER A 525 -26.33 -1.54 -27.59
N ALA A 526 -26.70 -0.46 -26.92
CA ALA A 526 -27.27 0.72 -27.58
C ALA A 526 -26.18 1.62 -28.18
N VAL A 527 -26.43 2.07 -29.41
CA VAL A 527 -25.58 3.03 -30.14
C VAL A 527 -25.57 4.35 -29.37
N THR A 528 -24.40 4.80 -28.92
CA THR A 528 -24.21 6.16 -28.39
C THR A 528 -23.13 6.88 -29.18
N ASN A 529 -23.51 7.98 -29.84
CA ASN A 529 -22.57 8.95 -30.41
C ASN A 529 -22.04 9.81 -29.27
N MET A 530 -20.73 9.77 -29.02
CA MET A 530 -20.08 10.79 -28.20
C MET A 530 -19.87 12.04 -29.06
N ALA A 531 -20.92 12.84 -29.21
CA ALA A 531 -20.82 14.17 -29.81
C ALA A 531 -21.41 15.17 -28.80
N GLY A 532 -20.56 15.97 -28.16
CA GLY A 532 -21.06 17.02 -27.26
C GLY A 532 -20.03 17.62 -26.31
N ALA A 533 -19.42 18.72 -26.79
CA ALA A 533 -18.99 19.90 -26.03
C ALA A 533 -18.08 19.72 -24.79
N GLY A 534 -16.77 19.92 -25.03
CA GLY A 534 -15.91 20.65 -24.09
C GLY A 534 -15.54 19.93 -22.80
N ASN A 535 -14.81 18.81 -22.89
CA ASN A 535 -13.66 18.50 -22.03
C ASN A 535 -13.08 17.12 -22.40
N THR A 536 -11.76 17.03 -22.37
CA THR A 536 -10.93 15.85 -22.67
C THR A 536 -11.19 14.68 -21.71
N GLY A 537 -11.21 13.46 -22.23
CA GLY A 537 -11.04 12.23 -21.45
C GLY A 537 -12.31 11.47 -21.05
N SER A 538 -13.04 10.91 -22.02
CA SER A 538 -13.97 9.81 -21.73
C SER A 538 -13.36 8.49 -22.19
N MET A 539 -13.33 7.50 -21.30
CA MET A 539 -12.82 6.15 -21.59
C MET A 539 -13.97 5.15 -21.60
N ARG A 540 -14.06 4.35 -22.67
CA ARG A 540 -14.92 3.16 -22.72
C ARG A 540 -14.10 1.95 -22.33
N LEU A 541 -14.56 1.18 -21.36
CA LEU A 541 -14.00 -0.13 -21.04
C LEU A 541 -14.83 -1.24 -21.67
N LEU A 542 -14.19 -2.10 -22.46
CA LEU A 542 -14.81 -3.31 -23.01
C LEU A 542 -14.32 -4.54 -22.24
N PRO A 543 -15.20 -5.27 -21.53
CA PRO A 543 -14.80 -6.49 -20.84
C PRO A 543 -14.40 -7.58 -21.83
N PHE A 544 -13.41 -8.37 -21.44
CA PHE A 544 -12.90 -9.52 -22.15
C PHE A 544 -12.49 -10.57 -21.11
N THR A 545 -12.96 -11.80 -21.25
CA THR A 545 -12.45 -12.92 -20.45
C THR A 545 -11.51 -13.74 -21.32
N ALA A 546 -10.27 -13.91 -20.86
CA ALA A 546 -9.28 -14.70 -21.58
C ALA A 546 -9.77 -16.16 -21.68
N PRO A 547 -10.02 -16.69 -22.90
CA PRO A 547 -10.61 -18.01 -23.07
C PRO A 547 -9.61 -19.15 -22.86
N ALA A 548 -8.32 -18.84 -22.79
CA ALA A 548 -7.22 -19.76 -22.53
C ALA A 548 -6.03 -18.97 -22.01
N ALA A 549 -5.10 -19.66 -21.33
CA ALA A 549 -3.81 -19.08 -21.00
C ALA A 549 -2.99 -18.84 -22.27
N GLY A 550 -2.31 -17.70 -22.36
CA GLY A 550 -1.53 -17.35 -23.55
C GLY A 550 -0.83 -16.00 -23.43
N ARG A 551 -0.29 -15.50 -24.54
CA ARG A 551 0.38 -14.20 -24.58
C ARG A 551 -0.32 -13.26 -25.56
N ILE A 552 -0.80 -12.12 -25.08
CA ILE A 552 -1.37 -11.07 -25.94
C ILE A 552 -0.22 -10.32 -26.59
N ILE A 553 -0.10 -10.42 -27.91
CA ILE A 553 1.03 -9.86 -28.68
C ILE A 553 0.63 -8.71 -29.60
N LYS A 554 -0.68 -8.51 -29.83
CA LYS A 554 -1.18 -7.39 -30.65
C LYS A 554 -2.51 -6.89 -30.13
N LEU A 555 -2.69 -5.58 -30.22
CA LEU A 555 -3.96 -4.88 -30.03
C LEU A 555 -4.27 -4.12 -31.32
N SER A 556 -5.46 -4.33 -31.89
CA SER A 556 -5.94 -3.52 -33.01
C SER A 556 -7.21 -2.78 -32.64
N TYR A 557 -7.38 -1.57 -33.18
CA TYR A 557 -8.56 -0.74 -32.99
C TYR A 557 -8.88 0.05 -34.27
N TRP A 558 -10.13 0.45 -34.46
CA TRP A 558 -10.57 1.17 -35.66
C TRP A 558 -10.99 2.62 -35.35
N VAL A 559 -10.29 3.58 -35.95
CA VAL A 559 -10.66 5.01 -35.93
C VAL A 559 -11.65 5.27 -37.05
N ASN A 560 -12.86 5.71 -36.69
CA ASN A 560 -13.96 5.90 -37.65
C ASN A 560 -14.06 7.34 -38.15
N VAL A 561 -13.77 8.30 -37.28
CA VAL A 561 -13.62 9.71 -37.65
C VAL A 561 -12.26 10.13 -37.13
N ALA A 562 -11.43 10.68 -38.02
CA ALA A 562 -10.14 11.24 -37.65
C ALA A 562 -10.36 12.47 -36.76
N GLY A 563 -9.51 12.62 -35.74
CA GLY A 563 -9.43 13.86 -34.99
C GLY A 563 -8.71 14.94 -35.80
N ASP A 564 -8.83 16.19 -35.35
CA ASP A 564 -7.99 17.27 -35.86
C ASP A 564 -6.49 16.95 -35.61
N ALA A 565 -5.59 17.58 -36.37
CA ALA A 565 -4.15 17.35 -36.28
C ALA A 565 -3.63 17.50 -34.83
N GLY A 566 -2.89 16.49 -34.35
CA GLY A 566 -2.40 16.42 -32.97
C GLY A 566 -3.35 15.73 -31.99
N SER A 567 -4.53 15.28 -32.44
CA SER A 567 -5.38 14.38 -31.66
C SER A 567 -4.75 12.98 -31.60
N VAL A 568 -4.65 12.44 -30.40
CA VAL A 568 -4.08 11.10 -30.16
C VAL A 568 -5.07 10.24 -29.36
N VAL A 569 -4.95 8.93 -29.53
CA VAL A 569 -5.59 7.94 -28.67
C VAL A 569 -4.53 7.20 -27.86
N GLU A 570 -4.87 6.82 -26.65
CA GLU A 570 -4.00 6.02 -25.79
C GLU A 570 -4.74 4.73 -25.42
N PRO A 571 -4.48 3.65 -26.16
CA PRO A 571 -5.06 2.33 -25.89
C PRO A 571 -4.44 1.71 -24.64
N VAL A 572 -5.30 1.27 -23.74
CA VAL A 572 -4.93 0.68 -22.45
C VAL A 572 -5.67 -0.64 -22.26
N ILE A 573 -5.06 -1.59 -21.55
CA ILE A 573 -5.71 -2.83 -21.14
C ILE A 573 -5.62 -2.87 -19.63
N TYR A 574 -6.75 -3.08 -18.98
CA TYR A 574 -6.84 -3.34 -17.56
C TYR A 574 -7.09 -4.83 -17.31
N ARG A 575 -6.73 -5.30 -16.14
CA ARG A 575 -7.02 -6.63 -15.60
C ARG A 575 -7.90 -6.44 -14.37
N ARG A 576 -8.90 -7.29 -14.18
CA ARG A 576 -9.69 -7.28 -12.97
C ARG A 576 -9.07 -8.19 -11.91
N GLU A 577 -8.91 -7.65 -10.72
CA GLU A 577 -8.55 -8.40 -9.51
C GLU A 577 -9.58 -8.12 -8.43
N GLY A 578 -10.48 -9.08 -8.23
CA GLY A 578 -11.63 -8.91 -7.34
C GLY A 578 -12.52 -7.74 -7.77
N LYS A 579 -12.55 -6.69 -6.95
CA LYS A 579 -13.30 -5.43 -7.21
C LYS A 579 -12.47 -4.34 -7.89
N TYR A 580 -11.20 -4.62 -8.21
CA TYR A 580 -10.25 -3.64 -8.72
C TYR A 580 -9.96 -3.83 -10.21
N PHE A 581 -9.68 -2.73 -10.90
CA PHE A 581 -9.12 -2.71 -12.25
C PHE A 581 -7.67 -2.25 -12.18
N LEU A 582 -6.77 -3.04 -12.75
CA LEU A 582 -5.33 -2.82 -12.74
C LEU A 582 -4.85 -2.53 -14.13
N LEU A 583 -4.13 -1.42 -14.32
CA LEU A 583 -3.52 -1.17 -15.62
C LEU A 583 -2.53 -2.29 -15.92
N HIS A 584 -2.85 -3.07 -16.94
CA HIS A 584 -2.10 -4.25 -17.32
C HIS A 584 -1.20 -3.98 -18.53
N PHE A 585 -1.62 -3.08 -19.41
CA PHE A 585 -0.84 -2.60 -20.54
C PHE A 585 -1.25 -1.17 -20.93
N ASP A 586 -0.29 -0.37 -21.35
CA ASP A 586 -0.46 0.97 -21.90
C ASP A 586 0.38 1.09 -23.18
N ALA A 587 -0.28 1.41 -24.29
CA ALA A 587 0.39 1.55 -25.58
C ALA A 587 1.00 2.95 -25.79
N GLY A 588 0.81 3.87 -24.85
CA GLY A 588 1.14 5.29 -25.01
C GLY A 588 0.26 5.97 -26.07
N GLN A 589 0.61 7.21 -26.40
CA GLN A 589 -0.12 8.01 -27.39
C GLN A 589 0.09 7.49 -28.81
N GLN A 590 -1.00 7.32 -29.53
CA GLN A 590 -1.07 6.82 -30.90
C GLN A 590 -1.81 7.83 -31.76
N ASP A 591 -1.35 8.01 -32.99
CA ASP A 591 -1.96 8.96 -33.92
C ASP A 591 -3.41 8.57 -34.23
N ALA A 592 -4.33 9.53 -34.07
CA ALA A 592 -5.75 9.38 -34.37
C ALA A 592 -6.20 10.30 -35.52
N ALA A 593 -5.26 10.89 -36.26
CA ALA A 593 -5.53 11.76 -37.41
C ALA A 593 -5.89 10.98 -38.70
N THR A 594 -5.85 9.64 -38.68
CA THR A 594 -6.20 8.81 -39.84
C THR A 594 -7.33 7.84 -39.52
N VAL A 595 -8.34 7.83 -40.41
CA VAL A 595 -9.44 6.85 -40.38
C VAL A 595 -8.92 5.50 -40.86
N GLY A 596 -9.20 4.43 -40.12
CA GLY A 596 -8.81 3.07 -40.51
C GLY A 596 -8.49 2.16 -39.33
N LEU A 597 -8.00 0.96 -39.66
CA LEU A 597 -7.50 -0.01 -38.69
C LEU A 597 -6.09 0.38 -38.25
N HIS A 598 -5.91 0.50 -36.95
CA HIS A 598 -4.64 0.69 -36.30
C HIS A 598 -4.27 -0.60 -35.56
N THR A 599 -3.02 -1.03 -35.66
CA THR A 599 -2.53 -2.23 -34.99
C THR A 599 -1.23 -1.93 -34.27
N ILE A 600 -1.21 -2.24 -32.98
CA ILE A 600 -0.06 -2.09 -32.10
C ILE A 600 0.49 -3.47 -31.82
N THR A 601 1.78 -3.64 -32.12
CA THR A 601 2.51 -4.83 -31.66
C THR A 601 2.92 -4.58 -30.22
N ILE A 602 2.53 -5.50 -29.34
CA ILE A 602 2.83 -5.43 -27.92
C ILE A 602 4.04 -6.31 -27.67
N ALA A 603 4.92 -5.90 -26.76
CA ALA A 603 6.06 -6.71 -26.29
C ALA A 603 5.62 -8.08 -25.72
N GLY A 604 4.32 -8.31 -25.59
CA GLY A 604 3.69 -9.57 -25.27
C GLY A 604 3.58 -9.73 -23.76
N PHE A 605 2.36 -9.72 -23.21
CA PHE A 605 2.13 -10.03 -21.80
C PHE A 605 1.27 -11.30 -21.66
N ASN A 606 1.48 -12.03 -20.57
CA ASN A 606 0.78 -13.28 -20.31
C ASN A 606 -0.62 -13.02 -19.76
N VAL A 607 -1.56 -13.84 -20.19
CA VAL A 607 -2.92 -13.89 -19.66
C VAL A 607 -3.26 -15.32 -19.27
N TYR A 608 -4.10 -15.47 -18.26
CA TYR A 608 -4.55 -16.77 -17.76
C TYR A 608 -5.96 -17.09 -18.25
N GLU A 609 -6.29 -18.36 -18.42
CA GLU A 609 -7.67 -18.78 -18.70
C GLU A 609 -8.62 -18.26 -17.61
N GLY A 610 -9.75 -17.69 -18.01
CA GLY A 610 -10.73 -17.10 -17.10
C GLY A 610 -10.36 -15.71 -16.58
N GLN A 611 -9.18 -15.17 -16.92
CA GLN A 611 -8.78 -13.84 -16.47
C GLN A 611 -9.64 -12.75 -17.14
N GLU A 612 -10.31 -11.94 -16.33
CA GLU A 612 -11.08 -10.80 -16.81
C GLU A 612 -10.14 -9.60 -17.09
N LEU A 613 -10.17 -9.12 -18.32
CA LEU A 613 -9.47 -7.93 -18.80
C LEU A 613 -10.49 -6.92 -19.33
N PHE A 614 -10.08 -5.67 -19.41
CA PHE A 614 -10.91 -4.57 -19.90
C PHE A 614 -10.07 -3.71 -20.81
N VAL A 615 -10.45 -3.62 -22.09
CA VAL A 615 -9.73 -2.76 -23.02
C VAL A 615 -10.34 -1.36 -22.97
N GLY A 616 -9.50 -0.38 -22.66
CA GLY A 616 -9.82 1.04 -22.62
C GLY A 616 -9.13 1.83 -23.71
N MET A 617 -9.66 3.01 -24.02
CA MET A 617 -8.99 3.98 -24.86
C MET A 617 -9.23 5.38 -24.32
N ASN A 618 -8.16 6.11 -24.06
CA ASN A 618 -8.22 7.53 -23.74
C ASN A 618 -8.14 8.33 -25.04
N VAL A 619 -8.98 9.34 -25.19
CA VAL A 619 -8.89 10.30 -26.30
C VAL A 619 -8.31 11.60 -25.76
N LEU A 620 -7.15 11.99 -26.30
CA LEU A 620 -6.45 13.21 -25.92
C LEU A 620 -6.44 14.16 -27.12
N ALA A 621 -6.79 15.40 -26.87
CA ALA A 621 -6.89 16.43 -27.89
C ALA A 621 -6.31 17.75 -27.35
N PRO A 622 -5.50 18.49 -28.14
CA PRO A 622 -4.98 19.80 -27.74
C PRO A 622 -6.10 20.80 -27.41
N SER A 623 -5.79 21.89 -26.69
CA SER A 623 -6.75 22.96 -26.50
C SER A 623 -7.13 23.60 -27.85
N GLY A 624 -8.43 23.69 -28.17
CA GLY A 624 -8.92 24.39 -29.35
C GLY A 624 -9.26 23.52 -30.56
N VAL A 625 -9.16 22.19 -30.47
CA VAL A 625 -9.70 21.30 -31.53
C VAL A 625 -11.22 21.15 -31.43
N THR A 626 -11.87 21.13 -32.58
CA THR A 626 -13.33 21.03 -32.72
C THR A 626 -13.78 19.61 -33.07
N ASN A 627 -12.90 18.79 -33.67
CA ASN A 627 -13.20 17.39 -33.99
C ASN A 627 -12.34 16.45 -33.15
N LEU A 628 -13.00 15.70 -32.26
CA LEU A 628 -12.38 14.59 -31.55
C LEU A 628 -12.43 13.31 -32.41
N PRO A 629 -11.39 12.46 -32.38
CA PRO A 629 -11.45 11.19 -33.06
C PRO A 629 -12.58 10.34 -32.47
N SER A 630 -13.38 9.71 -33.32
CA SER A 630 -14.47 8.84 -32.88
C SER A 630 -14.24 7.41 -33.32
N MET A 631 -14.69 6.47 -32.47
CA MET A 631 -14.60 5.03 -32.70
C MET A 631 -15.99 4.41 -32.62
N ARG A 632 -16.30 3.56 -33.60
CA ARG A 632 -17.60 2.93 -33.79
C ARG A 632 -17.54 1.49 -33.33
N ALA A 633 -18.51 1.13 -32.49
CA ALA A 633 -18.83 -0.25 -32.21
C ALA A 633 -19.49 -0.87 -33.45
N ALA A 634 -18.86 -1.87 -34.07
CA ALA A 634 -19.45 -2.60 -35.20
C ALA A 634 -20.67 -3.41 -34.73
N THR A 635 -21.87 -2.88 -34.90
CA THR A 635 -23.12 -3.66 -34.79
C THR A 635 -23.39 -4.36 -36.12
N GLY A 636 -22.77 -5.53 -36.30
CA GLY A 636 -23.14 -6.49 -37.33
C GLY A 636 -23.66 -7.76 -36.67
N ARG A 637 -24.98 -7.94 -36.60
CA ARG A 637 -25.58 -9.21 -36.22
C ARG A 637 -25.16 -10.31 -37.20
N THR A 638 -24.32 -11.24 -36.75
CA THR A 638 -24.49 -12.67 -37.06
C THR A 638 -24.07 -13.47 -35.82
N SER A 639 -25.05 -14.02 -35.13
CA SER A 639 -24.84 -15.14 -34.24
C SER A 639 -24.41 -16.34 -35.09
N SER A 640 -23.11 -16.56 -35.26
CA SER A 640 -22.59 -17.85 -35.71
C SER A 640 -21.90 -18.53 -34.53
N ARG A 641 -22.52 -19.58 -34.01
CA ARG A 641 -21.81 -20.64 -33.27
C ARG A 641 -20.67 -21.10 -34.20
N VAL A 642 -19.42 -20.94 -33.78
CA VAL A 642 -18.28 -21.57 -34.46
C VAL A 642 -18.26 -23.04 -34.02
N PRO A 643 -18.42 -24.01 -34.93
CA PRO A 643 -18.28 -25.42 -34.58
C PRO A 643 -16.83 -25.72 -34.21
N VAL A 644 -16.65 -26.56 -33.20
CA VAL A 644 -15.39 -27.25 -32.94
C VAL A 644 -15.14 -28.20 -34.11
N ALA A 645 -14.03 -28.01 -34.81
CA ALA A 645 -13.51 -28.96 -35.79
C ALA A 645 -12.01 -29.19 -35.57
N ASP A 646 -11.61 -30.39 -35.96
CA ASP A 646 -10.53 -31.22 -35.47
C ASP A 646 -9.10 -30.78 -35.87
N SER A 647 -8.18 -31.38 -35.13
CA SER A 647 -6.72 -31.42 -35.07
C SER A 647 -5.84 -31.12 -36.30
N THR A 648 -4.65 -30.59 -35.97
CA THR A 648 -3.40 -30.55 -36.77
C THR A 648 -3.29 -29.58 -37.96
N ALA A 649 -3.29 -28.27 -37.69
CA ALA A 649 -2.47 -27.29 -38.42
C ALA A 649 -2.56 -25.91 -37.75
N ASN A 650 -1.41 -25.25 -37.52
CA ASN A 650 -1.25 -23.82 -37.19
C ASN A 650 -2.54 -23.03 -36.87
N LEU A 651 -2.99 -23.10 -35.61
CA LEU A 651 -4.12 -22.30 -35.12
C LEU A 651 -3.67 -20.85 -34.88
N ASN A 652 -3.65 -20.06 -35.95
CA ASN A 652 -3.89 -18.63 -35.85
C ASN A 652 -5.35 -18.46 -35.40
N PHE A 653 -5.60 -18.28 -34.11
CA PHE A 653 -6.91 -17.77 -33.64
C PHE A 653 -7.03 -16.29 -34.03
N ALA A 654 -7.14 -16.02 -35.32
CA ALA A 654 -7.64 -14.76 -35.83
C ALA A 654 -9.15 -14.78 -35.59
N PHE A 655 -9.61 -14.20 -34.48
CA PHE A 655 -11.01 -13.80 -34.35
C PHE A 655 -11.25 -12.64 -35.31
N GLY A 656 -11.41 -12.99 -36.59
CA GLY A 656 -11.78 -12.09 -37.67
C GLY A 656 -13.25 -11.70 -37.53
N ASN A 657 -13.55 -10.88 -36.53
CA ASN A 657 -14.69 -9.97 -36.45
C ASN A 657 -14.36 -8.99 -35.31
N LEU A 658 -14.16 -7.71 -35.66
CA LEU A 658 -13.92 -6.63 -34.72
C LEU A 658 -15.07 -6.59 -33.69
N PHE A 659 -14.83 -7.05 -32.46
CA PHE A 659 -15.78 -6.86 -31.37
C PHE A 659 -15.76 -5.36 -31.04
N ASN A 660 -16.80 -4.64 -31.48
CA ASN A 660 -16.90 -3.20 -31.30
C ASN A 660 -15.70 -2.38 -31.83
N GLY A 661 -15.03 -2.83 -32.90
CA GLY A 661 -13.90 -2.11 -33.48
C GLY A 661 -12.54 -2.38 -32.83
N ILE A 662 -12.44 -3.30 -31.86
CA ILE A 662 -11.19 -3.67 -31.17
C ILE A 662 -10.92 -5.18 -31.33
N SER A 663 -9.66 -5.58 -31.51
CA SER A 663 -9.23 -6.99 -31.50
C SER A 663 -7.92 -7.21 -30.74
N LEU A 664 -7.83 -8.34 -30.05
CA LEU A 664 -6.62 -8.82 -29.37
C LEU A 664 -6.13 -10.08 -30.09
N THR A 665 -4.83 -10.18 -30.33
CA THR A 665 -4.23 -11.40 -30.91
C THR A 665 -3.45 -12.14 -29.83
N LEU A 666 -3.83 -13.39 -29.59
CA LEU A 666 -3.05 -14.34 -28.79
C LEU A 666 -1.99 -14.99 -29.69
N GLY A 667 -0.73 -14.95 -29.25
CA GLY A 667 0.37 -15.63 -29.93
C GLY A 667 0.44 -17.11 -29.56
N THR A 668 0.91 -17.95 -30.49
CA THR A 668 1.08 -19.41 -30.32
C THR A 668 2.35 -19.80 -29.57
N ALA A 669 2.94 -18.90 -28.78
CA ALA A 669 4.07 -19.27 -27.94
C ALA A 669 3.62 -20.36 -26.97
N ALA A 670 4.24 -21.54 -27.06
CA ALA A 670 3.93 -22.65 -26.19
C ALA A 670 4.00 -22.18 -24.73
N PRO A 671 3.08 -22.63 -23.85
CA PRO A 671 3.29 -22.47 -22.42
C PRO A 671 4.67 -23.05 -22.06
N PRO A 672 5.36 -22.49 -21.05
CA PRO A 672 6.61 -23.07 -20.58
C PRO A 672 6.44 -24.58 -20.37
N SER A 673 7.47 -25.36 -20.73
CA SER A 673 7.44 -26.80 -21.00
C SER A 673 7.07 -27.75 -19.85
N PHE A 674 6.45 -27.27 -18.78
CA PHE A 674 6.09 -28.08 -17.60
C PHE A 674 4.61 -28.52 -17.55
N MET A 675 3.81 -28.27 -18.60
CA MET A 675 2.39 -28.66 -18.64
C MET A 675 2.07 -29.79 -19.64
N GLN A 676 2.84 -30.88 -19.63
CA GLN A 676 2.23 -32.19 -19.89
C GLN A 676 1.63 -32.68 -18.58
N ALA A 677 0.32 -32.48 -18.44
CA ALA A 677 -0.43 -33.01 -17.32
C ALA A 677 -0.20 -34.53 -17.19
N VAL A 678 0.04 -34.97 -15.95
CA VAL A 678 -0.06 -36.36 -15.54
C VAL A 678 -1.43 -36.88 -15.98
N GLY A 679 -1.42 -37.82 -16.92
CA GLY A 679 -2.62 -38.36 -17.55
C GLY A 679 -3.54 -39.03 -16.53
N VAL A 680 -4.75 -38.49 -16.39
CA VAL A 680 -5.89 -39.25 -15.86
C VAL A 680 -6.58 -39.90 -17.06
N THR A 681 -6.20 -41.13 -17.35
CA THR A 681 -6.93 -42.00 -18.27
C THR A 681 -8.20 -42.50 -17.58
N THR A 682 -9.36 -42.04 -18.04
CA THR A 682 -10.64 -42.76 -17.84
C THR A 682 -11.42 -42.76 -19.14
N GLN A 683 -11.09 -43.73 -20.01
CA GLN A 683 -12.09 -44.32 -20.90
C GLN A 683 -13.05 -45.13 -20.04
N VAL A 684 -14.33 -44.78 -20.07
CA VAL A 684 -15.41 -45.62 -19.55
C VAL A 684 -15.91 -46.51 -20.70
N PRO A 685 -15.89 -47.85 -20.56
CA PRO A 685 -16.73 -48.71 -21.38
C PRO A 685 -18.03 -49.00 -20.64
N ILE A 686 -19.15 -48.73 -21.31
CA ILE A 686 -20.45 -49.30 -20.98
C ILE A 686 -20.43 -50.78 -21.42
N VAL A 687 -20.88 -51.70 -20.55
CA VAL A 687 -21.80 -52.84 -20.84
C VAL A 687 -21.82 -53.80 -19.62
N GLY A 688 -23.03 -54.06 -19.11
CA GLY A 688 -23.54 -55.43 -18.94
C GLY A 688 -23.26 -56.22 -17.66
N MET A 689 -24.26 -56.23 -16.78
CA MET A 689 -24.96 -57.43 -16.24
C MET A 689 -24.21 -58.59 -15.54
N LEU A 690 -24.78 -58.93 -14.38
CA LEU A 690 -25.08 -60.26 -13.82
C LEU A 690 -24.03 -61.00 -12.96
N ALA A 691 -24.47 -61.18 -11.69
CA ALA A 691 -24.44 -62.41 -10.89
C ALA A 691 -23.09 -63.02 -10.49
N ALA A 692 -22.73 -62.84 -9.21
CA ALA A 692 -22.72 -63.88 -8.17
C ALA A 692 -22.40 -63.24 -6.81
#